data_AF-A0A9E5FVW7-F1
#
_entry.id   AF-A0A9E5FVW7-F1
#
_cell.length_a   1.000
_cell.length_b   1.000
_cell.length_c   1.000
_cell.angle_alpha   90.00
_cell.angle_beta   90.00
_cell.angle_gamma   90.00
#
_symmetry.space_group_name_H-M   'P 1'
#
loop_
_entity.id
_entity.type
_entity.pdbx_description
1 polymer ?
#
loop_
_entity_poly.entity_id
_entity_poly.type
_entity_poly.pdbx_seq_one_letter_code
_entity_poly.pdbx_strand_id
1 'polypeptide(L)'
;AWLNGKFKPQPAQQRKVTGETPRLRVTEANLNNLKNFSCSIPLGRLVGLCGVSGSGKSTLLHQVIGQRDTESDDTTTKAIGKIIFDAEPTEITLIDQSPVSRTTRSNPALYVGAWDAIRNLLGNSLAAKAAGLTPSHFSFNSGEGRCERCGGADELLHLSVSEVRKFLGERTPASRQLSVLEEVGLGYLSLGQPLTTLSGGEAQRLKLVRYLSRLDSHQSGALLLLDEPTTGLHRDDVFRLVKLLQRLTESGHSLIVVEHHLDVLNACDWLIEMGPEAGPKGGQIIAEGTPAQITQKNTPTGKFLQSRDVEFQSSPPNHTSNRPTSILLQGAREHNLKNVSLEIKHGSLTVLTGVSGSGKSTLAFDILFAEGQRRFLECVSAYARQFVEQLPKPAIDNLSGLPPTVAIEQRLTRGSNKSTVATVTEIAQYLRVLYARAGILHSPITGEPLEELTEDNLVRLIKKHRHRHPRGKIALAAPLIRARKGHHRPCAEWAESHGLSLLRCDGVLTPVADFPGLDRYREHDVDAVFGMMQSDESILKPDGTIVTGEKALRSLLKEILAIGKGACVLITESGKTLAYLSTSRSDPATGESYPEVDPKHLSWNSPRGWCPDCRGHGLKVESFSSDEEETLNENALADRMTDEVCPSCQGDRLNQLGRSVKLSTTQGQKQSLPDLLKCQPNEVLHFLNRLSVGPREKAIVQALLPEISARLKFLESVGLGYLALNRSADTLSGGESQRIRLSAQCGSTLSGALYVLDEPSIGLHPRDNDRLIQSLHNLKNRGNTVLVVEHDEDTMRAADQIIDVGPGAGIHGGKIVAQGTAKEMESFPQSITGQSLKSSIPHPLRGHRRTIKGSGAPAVWIKIKNARLRNLKGFDVSFPTGRLSVVCGVSGAGKSTLITDLLAPVANYGITHKKDSVTSKEIKHCLPASESNALTSLSGLKSFRQIILVDQEPIGKTPRSTPATYIGAWDLIRERLASLPDAIMRGHGAGFFSFNTSGGRCEACSGAGRIKLEMNFLPDTYVPCEECQQSRYGAAARTIQWHGKSAADLLKMSFEEGASFFSFDAKLHDLCRLMTQTGLGYLTLGQSSPTLSGGESQRLKLVSELAQGLPTFRERHKGKVKPNL
;
A
#
# COMPACT_ATOMS: atom_id res chain seq x y z
N ALA A 1 -22.80 30.33 -32.67
CA ALA A 1 -21.78 31.40 -32.72
C ALA A 1 -20.45 30.99 -32.07
N TRP A 2 -20.45 30.40 -30.87
CA TRP A 2 -19.23 29.92 -30.18
C TRP A 2 -18.55 28.71 -30.87
N LEU A 3 -19.32 27.79 -31.46
CA LEU A 3 -18.80 26.63 -32.21
C LEU A 3 -18.16 26.98 -33.58
N ASN A 4 -18.30 28.22 -34.07
CA ASN A 4 -17.84 28.60 -35.42
C ASN A 4 -16.55 29.45 -35.40
N GLY A 5 -15.79 29.46 -34.30
CA GLY A 5 -14.47 30.11 -34.25
C GLY A 5 -14.47 31.64 -34.46
N LYS A 6 -15.63 32.31 -34.43
CA LYS A 6 -15.72 33.77 -34.60
C LYS A 6 -15.50 34.57 -33.32
N PHE A 7 -15.35 33.92 -32.17
CA PHE A 7 -14.98 34.58 -30.91
C PHE A 7 -13.46 34.52 -30.73
N LYS A 8 -12.75 35.52 -31.25
CA LYS A 8 -11.38 35.79 -30.80
C LYS A 8 -11.49 36.37 -29.39
N PRO A 9 -10.82 35.82 -28.36
CA PRO A 9 -10.72 36.51 -27.08
C PRO A 9 -10.04 37.84 -27.38
N GLN A 10 -10.77 38.95 -27.25
CA GLN A 10 -10.08 40.23 -27.11
C GLN A 10 -9.23 40.09 -25.85
N PRO A 11 -7.91 40.33 -25.90
CA PRO A 11 -7.12 40.37 -24.69
C PRO A 11 -7.77 41.43 -23.80
N ALA A 12 -8.22 41.03 -22.61
CA ALA A 12 -8.54 42.00 -21.56
C ALA A 12 -7.31 42.90 -21.44
N GLN A 13 -7.46 44.21 -21.68
CA GLN A 13 -6.33 45.13 -21.65
C GLN A 13 -5.67 45.05 -20.27
N GLN A 14 -4.45 44.53 -20.20
CA GLN A 14 -3.62 44.54 -18.98
C GLN A 14 -3.59 45.97 -18.44
N ARG A 15 -3.90 46.14 -17.16
CA ARG A 15 -3.96 47.48 -16.56
C ARG A 15 -2.54 48.01 -16.45
N LYS A 16 -2.23 49.06 -17.23
CA LYS A 16 -0.90 49.67 -17.24
C LYS A 16 -0.46 50.03 -15.82
N VAL A 17 0.71 49.57 -15.43
CA VAL A 17 1.40 50.03 -14.21
C VAL A 17 2.13 51.32 -14.59
N THR A 18 1.65 52.45 -14.07
CA THR A 18 2.23 53.78 -14.27
C THR A 18 2.98 54.24 -13.01
N GLY A 19 3.75 55.33 -13.09
CA GLY A 19 4.46 55.90 -11.94
C GLY A 19 3.55 56.35 -10.79
N GLU A 20 2.27 56.57 -11.07
CA GLU A 20 1.24 56.97 -10.09
C GLU A 20 0.49 55.78 -9.48
N THR A 21 0.80 54.54 -9.88
CA THR A 21 0.13 53.35 -9.33
C THR A 21 0.59 53.12 -7.89
N PRO A 22 -0.33 53.04 -6.90
CA PRO A 22 0.05 52.82 -5.50
C PRO A 22 0.79 51.49 -5.35
N ARG A 23 1.79 51.43 -4.46
CA ARG A 23 2.63 50.25 -4.27
C ARG A 23 2.70 49.82 -2.80
N LEU A 24 2.93 48.53 -2.62
CA LEU A 24 3.39 47.90 -1.39
C LEU A 24 4.92 47.84 -1.46
N ARG A 25 5.60 48.40 -0.47
CA ARG A 25 7.07 48.37 -0.35
C ARG A 25 7.46 47.50 0.83
N VAL A 26 8.27 46.50 0.58
CA VAL A 26 8.94 45.69 1.61
C VAL A 26 10.40 46.14 1.64
N THR A 27 10.91 46.53 2.80
CA THR A 27 12.31 46.95 2.97
C THR A 27 13.00 46.15 4.06
N GLU A 28 14.22 45.68 3.77
CA GLU A 28 15.12 45.00 4.72
C GLU A 28 14.56 43.70 5.34
N ALA A 29 13.77 42.92 4.59
CA ALA A 29 13.27 41.64 5.07
C ALA A 29 14.40 40.60 5.23
N ASN A 30 14.52 40.02 6.44
CA ASN A 30 15.60 39.11 6.84
C ASN A 30 15.01 37.85 7.49
N LEU A 31 14.38 36.98 6.69
CA LEU A 31 13.69 35.79 7.16
C LEU A 31 13.91 34.60 6.22
N ASN A 32 14.30 33.45 6.77
CA ASN A 32 14.64 32.23 6.03
C ASN A 32 15.61 32.48 4.87
N ASN A 33 15.14 32.33 3.62
CA ASN A 33 15.95 32.51 2.41
C ASN A 33 16.03 33.98 1.98
N LEU A 34 15.27 34.91 2.59
CA LEU A 34 15.33 36.35 2.31
C LEU A 34 16.43 36.99 3.16
N LYS A 35 17.42 37.62 2.51
CA LYS A 35 18.53 38.32 3.16
C LYS A 35 18.58 39.76 2.68
N ASN A 36 18.27 40.70 3.55
CA ASN A 36 18.12 42.14 3.25
C ASN A 36 17.23 42.39 2.02
N PHE A 37 16.16 41.61 1.89
CA PHE A 37 15.32 41.62 0.71
C PHE A 37 14.42 42.86 0.70
N SER A 38 14.42 43.58 -0.43
CA SER A 38 13.55 44.73 -0.63
C SER A 38 12.85 44.62 -1.98
N CYS A 39 11.54 44.87 -2.00
CA CYS A 39 10.73 44.81 -3.22
C CYS A 39 9.63 45.87 -3.22
N SER A 40 9.15 46.22 -4.42
CA SER A 40 8.02 47.13 -4.57
C SER A 40 6.96 46.51 -5.49
N ILE A 41 5.78 46.22 -4.94
CA ILE A 41 4.69 45.49 -5.57
C ILE A 41 3.55 46.47 -5.91
N PRO A 42 3.09 46.60 -7.16
CA PRO A 42 1.97 47.48 -7.50
C PRO A 42 0.65 46.95 -6.93
N LEU A 43 -0.15 47.84 -6.34
CA LEU A 43 -1.47 47.58 -5.78
C LEU A 43 -2.56 47.83 -6.83
N GLY A 44 -3.73 47.20 -6.65
CA GLY A 44 -4.84 47.19 -7.60
C GLY A 44 -4.53 46.48 -8.91
N ARG A 45 -3.60 45.51 -8.86
CA ARG A 45 -3.08 44.74 -10.00
C ARG A 45 -3.01 43.25 -9.66
N LEU A 46 -2.95 42.41 -10.70
CA LEU A 46 -2.62 41.00 -10.59
C LEU A 46 -1.10 40.83 -10.74
N VAL A 47 -0.41 40.52 -9.64
CA VAL A 47 1.05 40.39 -9.59
C VAL A 47 1.46 38.93 -9.43
N GLY A 48 2.33 38.44 -10.30
CA GLY A 48 2.90 37.09 -10.23
C GLY A 48 4.28 37.06 -9.57
N LEU A 49 4.47 36.19 -8.58
CA LEU A 49 5.78 35.85 -8.00
C LEU A 49 6.25 34.53 -8.62
N CYS A 50 7.37 34.57 -9.33
CA CYS A 50 7.93 33.43 -10.08
C CYS A 50 9.42 33.22 -9.75
N GLY A 51 10.04 32.16 -10.27
CA GLY A 51 11.45 31.80 -10.04
C GLY A 51 11.63 30.45 -9.33
N VAL A 52 12.86 29.95 -9.24
CA VAL A 52 13.15 28.54 -8.83
C VAL A 52 12.59 28.14 -7.46
N SER A 53 12.31 26.85 -7.24
CA SER A 53 11.87 26.36 -5.93
C SER A 53 12.90 26.71 -4.85
N GLY A 54 12.45 27.11 -3.66
CA GLY A 54 13.34 27.57 -2.59
C GLY A 54 13.93 28.97 -2.75
N SER A 55 13.54 29.76 -3.76
CA SER A 55 14.02 31.14 -3.95
C SER A 55 13.46 32.19 -2.95
N GLY A 56 12.57 31.78 -2.05
CA GLY A 56 11.99 32.65 -1.01
C GLY A 56 10.56 33.17 -1.30
N LYS A 57 9.91 32.74 -2.39
CA LYS A 57 8.55 33.15 -2.79
C LYS A 57 7.51 32.94 -1.68
N SER A 58 7.41 31.71 -1.16
CA SER A 58 6.44 31.38 -0.10
C SER A 58 6.79 32.07 1.23
N THR A 59 8.08 32.29 1.52
CA THR A 59 8.49 33.09 2.69
C THR A 59 8.01 34.53 2.57
N LEU A 60 8.19 35.16 1.40
CA LEU A 60 7.70 36.51 1.12
C LEU A 60 6.17 36.59 1.22
N LEU A 61 5.46 35.65 0.61
CA LEU A 61 4.00 35.64 0.59
C LEU A 61 3.39 35.35 1.99
N HIS A 62 3.78 34.25 2.64
CA HIS A 62 3.13 33.78 3.87
C HIS A 62 3.62 34.51 5.12
N GLN A 63 4.92 34.70 5.26
CA GLN A 63 5.54 35.09 6.54
C GLN A 63 5.93 36.57 6.58
N VAL A 64 6.18 37.19 5.43
CA VAL A 64 6.45 38.63 5.36
C VAL A 64 5.15 39.40 5.12
N ILE A 65 4.44 39.14 4.02
CA ILE A 65 3.23 39.89 3.69
C ILE A 65 2.00 39.37 4.45
N GLY A 66 1.89 38.05 4.66
CA GLY A 66 0.70 37.40 5.22
C GLY A 66 0.54 37.45 6.75
N GLN A 67 1.58 37.75 7.53
CA GLN A 67 1.59 37.65 9.01
C GLN A 67 1.42 38.98 9.76
N ARG A 68 0.94 40.06 9.12
CA ARG A 68 0.65 41.32 9.83
C ARG A 68 -0.61 41.17 10.69
N ASP A 69 -0.45 40.76 11.95
CA ASP A 69 -1.48 40.90 12.97
C ASP A 69 -1.72 42.39 13.24
N THR A 70 -2.97 42.84 13.19
CA THR A 70 -3.37 44.22 13.50
C THR A 70 -3.42 44.51 15.00
N GLU A 71 -2.99 43.60 15.89
CA GLU A 71 -3.14 43.75 17.36
C GLU A 71 -1.96 43.25 18.22
N SER A 72 -0.72 43.13 17.71
CA SER A 72 0.43 42.78 18.56
C SER A 72 1.57 43.79 18.49
N ASP A 73 1.69 44.60 19.53
CA ASP A 73 2.72 45.64 19.72
C ASP A 73 3.99 45.03 20.36
N ASP A 74 4.60 44.03 19.70
CA ASP A 74 5.74 43.30 20.26
C ASP A 74 6.98 43.24 19.33
N THR A 75 8.13 43.18 19.98
CA THR A 75 9.51 43.47 19.57
C THR A 75 10.14 42.60 18.45
N THR A 76 9.36 41.86 17.65
CA THR A 76 9.83 40.98 16.56
C THR A 76 10.10 41.68 15.21
N THR A 77 9.95 43.01 15.15
CA THR A 77 9.97 43.83 13.93
C THR A 77 11.30 43.89 13.17
N LYS A 78 12.43 43.42 13.73
CA LYS A 78 13.73 43.43 13.03
C LYS A 78 13.94 42.28 12.02
N ALA A 79 13.23 41.16 12.15
CA ALA A 79 13.42 40.00 11.27
C ALA A 79 12.53 40.04 10.01
N ILE A 80 11.34 40.64 10.10
CA ILE A 80 10.31 40.56 9.04
C ILE A 80 10.48 41.66 7.97
N GLY A 81 11.23 42.73 8.27
CA GLY A 81 11.38 43.91 7.39
C GLY A 81 10.22 44.90 7.56
N LYS A 82 10.41 46.15 7.13
CA LYS A 82 9.38 47.20 7.20
C LYS A 82 8.50 47.16 5.96
N ILE A 83 7.18 47.11 6.16
CA ILE A 83 6.18 47.05 5.10
C ILE A 83 5.42 48.38 5.06
N ILE A 84 5.40 49.05 3.91
CA ILE A 84 4.77 50.35 3.71
C ILE A 84 3.81 50.27 2.52
N PHE A 85 2.56 50.67 2.72
CA PHE A 85 1.56 50.76 1.67
C PHE A 85 1.37 52.22 1.26
N ASP A 86 1.43 52.52 -0.04
CA ASP A 86 1.04 53.83 -0.56
C ASP A 86 -0.49 54.04 -0.40
N ALA A 87 -1.27 52.96 -0.38
CA ALA A 87 -2.70 52.93 -0.04
C ALA A 87 -3.02 51.63 0.74
N GLU A 88 -3.58 51.76 1.94
CA GLU A 88 -3.79 50.60 2.83
C GLU A 88 -5.00 49.75 2.40
N PRO A 89 -4.85 48.41 2.25
CA PRO A 89 -5.95 47.53 1.90
C PRO A 89 -6.91 47.36 3.09
N THR A 90 -8.18 47.06 2.80
CA THR A 90 -9.20 46.82 3.84
C THR A 90 -8.95 45.56 4.66
N GLU A 91 -8.44 44.52 4.02
CA GLU A 91 -7.99 43.30 4.68
C GLU A 91 -6.85 42.67 3.87
N ILE A 92 -5.94 42.00 4.56
CA ILE A 92 -4.91 41.14 3.93
C ILE A 92 -5.33 39.71 4.22
N THR A 93 -5.54 38.91 3.18
CA THR A 93 -5.97 37.51 3.35
C THR A 93 -5.13 36.55 2.52
N LEU A 94 -4.61 35.53 3.20
CA LEU A 94 -4.01 34.37 2.57
C LEU A 94 -5.10 33.38 2.13
N ILE A 95 -5.15 33.15 0.83
CA ILE A 95 -6.06 32.20 0.19
C ILE A 95 -5.28 30.90 -0.06
N ASP A 96 -5.21 30.09 0.99
CA ASP A 96 -4.53 28.79 1.00
C ASP A 96 -5.50 27.62 0.78
N GLN A 97 -4.94 26.41 0.69
CA GLN A 97 -5.68 25.16 0.50
C GLN A 97 -6.28 24.59 1.80
N SER A 98 -6.20 25.32 2.92
CA SER A 98 -6.76 24.84 4.19
C SER A 98 -8.29 24.70 4.12
N PRO A 99 -8.89 23.79 4.91
CA PRO A 99 -10.34 23.59 4.90
C PRO A 99 -11.11 24.89 5.18
N VAL A 100 -12.12 25.18 4.34
CA VAL A 100 -12.95 26.41 4.45
C VAL A 100 -13.74 26.46 5.76
N SER A 101 -14.12 25.29 6.29
CA SER A 101 -14.82 25.15 7.57
C SER A 101 -14.33 23.90 8.27
N ARG A 102 -14.25 23.96 9.61
CA ARG A 102 -13.95 22.79 10.46
C ARG A 102 -15.20 22.01 10.85
N THR A 103 -16.38 22.51 10.46
CA THR A 103 -17.67 21.88 10.77
C THR A 103 -18.19 21.14 9.55
N THR A 104 -18.72 19.94 9.76
CA THR A 104 -19.39 19.13 8.71
C THR A 104 -20.75 19.70 8.32
N ARG A 105 -21.22 20.77 8.98
CA ARG A 105 -22.51 21.41 8.76
C ARG A 105 -22.47 22.49 7.70
N SER A 106 -21.29 23.05 7.40
CA SER A 106 -21.14 23.99 6.30
C SER A 106 -21.23 23.25 4.97
N ASN A 107 -22.01 23.79 4.03
CA ASN A 107 -22.15 23.28 2.67
C ASN A 107 -22.12 24.47 1.67
N PRO A 108 -22.02 24.23 0.34
CA PRO A 108 -21.96 25.30 -0.65
C PRO A 108 -23.12 26.30 -0.56
N ALA A 109 -24.35 25.82 -0.33
CA ALA A 109 -25.53 26.68 -0.26
C ALA A 109 -25.51 27.65 0.93
N LEU A 110 -25.09 27.17 2.10
CA LEU A 110 -24.91 28.00 3.29
C LEU A 110 -23.76 28.98 3.12
N TYR A 111 -22.68 28.55 2.47
CA TYR A 111 -21.49 29.38 2.27
C TYR A 111 -21.76 30.61 1.42
N VAL A 112 -22.53 30.46 0.33
CA VAL A 112 -22.92 31.59 -0.54
C VAL A 112 -24.21 32.30 -0.09
N GLY A 113 -24.80 31.89 1.04
CA GLY A 113 -26.07 32.44 1.54
C GLY A 113 -27.30 32.10 0.68
N ALA A 114 -27.19 31.13 -0.23
CA ALA A 114 -28.27 30.71 -1.11
C ALA A 114 -29.40 29.97 -0.36
N TRP A 115 -29.06 29.28 0.73
CA TRP A 115 -30.03 28.45 1.44
C TRP A 115 -31.19 29.26 2.05
N ASP A 116 -30.94 30.49 2.51
CA ASP A 116 -31.98 31.36 3.05
C ASP A 116 -33.02 31.75 2.00
N ALA A 117 -32.58 31.99 0.76
CA ALA A 117 -33.48 32.23 -0.35
C ALA A 117 -34.25 30.95 -0.75
N ILE A 118 -33.59 29.79 -0.71
CA ILE A 118 -34.22 28.50 -1.02
C ILE A 118 -35.33 28.15 -0.01
N ARG A 119 -35.07 28.26 1.30
CA ARG A 119 -36.09 27.98 2.33
C ARG A 119 -37.30 28.91 2.23
N ASN A 120 -37.08 30.17 1.89
CA ASN A 120 -38.16 31.15 1.70
C ASN A 120 -39.01 30.83 0.46
N LEU A 121 -38.40 30.31 -0.61
CA LEU A 121 -39.14 29.85 -1.80
C LEU A 121 -39.98 28.60 -1.48
N LEU A 122 -39.38 27.62 -0.77
CA LEU A 122 -40.07 26.39 -0.37
C LEU A 122 -41.25 26.67 0.57
N GLY A 123 -41.03 27.45 1.64
CA GLY A 123 -42.07 27.78 2.62
C GLY A 123 -43.19 28.67 2.08
N ASN A 124 -42.97 29.40 0.97
CA ASN A 124 -44.01 30.20 0.32
C ASN A 124 -44.75 29.47 -0.80
N SER A 125 -44.40 28.22 -1.10
CA SER A 125 -45.10 27.41 -2.10
C SER A 125 -46.55 27.12 -1.69
N LEU A 126 -47.43 26.95 -2.68
CA LEU A 126 -48.86 26.63 -2.43
C LEU A 126 -49.02 25.34 -1.62
N ALA A 127 -48.18 24.34 -1.88
CA ALA A 127 -48.18 23.07 -1.15
C ALA A 127 -47.73 23.23 0.31
N ALA A 128 -46.67 24.02 0.56
CA ALA A 128 -46.20 24.29 1.92
C ALA A 128 -47.25 25.08 2.73
N LYS A 129 -47.86 26.11 2.13
CA LYS A 129 -48.94 26.89 2.78
C LYS A 129 -50.17 26.05 3.08
N ALA A 130 -50.56 25.15 2.16
CA ALA A 130 -51.67 24.22 2.39
C ALA A 130 -51.38 23.22 3.52
N ALA A 131 -50.11 22.86 3.74
CA ALA A 131 -49.65 21.98 4.80
C ALA A 131 -49.31 22.69 6.12
N GLY A 132 -49.50 24.01 6.22
CA GLY A 132 -49.13 24.81 7.40
C GLY A 132 -47.62 24.95 7.64
N LEU A 133 -46.79 24.63 6.65
CA LEU A 133 -45.34 24.69 6.74
C LEU A 133 -44.84 26.12 6.49
N THR A 134 -43.90 26.57 7.32
CA THR A 134 -43.24 27.88 7.21
C THR A 134 -41.78 27.72 6.79
N PRO A 135 -41.06 28.80 6.38
CA PRO A 135 -39.63 28.72 6.09
C PRO A 135 -38.75 28.18 7.23
N SER A 136 -39.20 28.20 8.50
CA SER A 136 -38.45 27.59 9.63
C SER A 136 -38.38 26.07 9.54
N HIS A 137 -39.36 25.44 8.88
CA HIS A 137 -39.42 23.99 8.66
C HIS A 137 -38.43 23.52 7.57
N PHE A 138 -37.78 24.44 6.83
CA PHE A 138 -36.80 24.12 5.79
C PHE A 138 -35.38 24.61 6.15
N SER A 139 -35.10 24.83 7.44
CA SER A 139 -33.82 25.33 7.93
C SER A 139 -32.97 24.23 8.58
N PHE A 140 -31.65 24.28 8.33
CA PHE A 140 -30.68 23.33 8.90
C PHE A 140 -30.44 23.52 10.41
N ASN A 141 -30.79 24.69 10.95
CA ASN A 141 -30.45 25.10 12.32
C ASN A 141 -31.65 25.12 13.26
N SER A 142 -32.89 25.09 12.74
CA SER A 142 -34.13 25.06 13.54
C SER A 142 -34.67 23.63 13.63
N GLY A 143 -35.12 23.22 14.82
CA GLY A 143 -35.52 21.84 15.11
C GLY A 143 -36.80 21.37 14.39
N GLU A 144 -37.64 22.28 13.91
CA GLU A 144 -39.01 21.98 13.45
C GLU A 144 -39.11 21.19 12.13
N GLY A 145 -38.04 21.07 11.35
CA GLY A 145 -38.02 20.30 10.08
C GLY A 145 -36.82 19.37 9.90
N ARG A 146 -36.09 19.13 10.99
CA ARG A 146 -34.83 18.39 10.96
C ARG A 146 -35.08 16.89 11.07
N CYS A 147 -34.64 16.12 10.06
CA CYS A 147 -34.58 14.67 10.20
C CYS A 147 -33.50 14.29 11.23
N GLU A 148 -33.89 13.62 12.32
CA GLU A 148 -32.99 13.21 13.41
C GLU A 148 -31.91 12.20 12.97
N ARG A 149 -32.10 11.52 11.82
CA ARG A 149 -31.14 10.55 11.25
C ARG A 149 -30.13 11.15 10.29
N CYS A 150 -30.53 12.09 9.42
CA CYS A 150 -29.67 12.62 8.34
C CYS A 150 -29.46 14.13 8.39
N GLY A 151 -30.09 14.85 9.33
CA GLY A 151 -29.94 16.30 9.48
C GLY A 151 -30.71 17.13 8.46
N GLY A 152 -31.63 16.54 7.70
CA GLY A 152 -32.44 17.21 6.67
C GLY A 152 -31.94 17.01 5.24
N ALA A 153 -31.59 15.78 4.86
CA ALA A 153 -31.22 15.44 3.48
C ALA A 153 -32.46 15.26 2.59
N ASP A 154 -32.80 16.30 1.84
CA ASP A 154 -33.84 16.31 0.79
C ASP A 154 -33.20 16.05 -0.60
N GLU A 155 -33.99 15.65 -1.60
CA GLU A 155 -33.54 15.39 -2.98
C GLU A 155 -32.75 16.56 -3.57
N LEU A 156 -33.16 17.80 -3.24
CA LEU A 156 -32.51 19.03 -3.69
C LEU A 156 -31.03 19.13 -3.24
N LEU A 157 -30.66 18.53 -2.12
CA LEU A 157 -29.29 18.58 -1.59
C LEU A 157 -28.34 17.64 -2.31
N HIS A 158 -28.86 16.60 -2.96
CA HIS A 158 -28.08 15.66 -3.76
C HIS A 158 -27.82 16.17 -5.18
N LEU A 159 -28.62 17.12 -5.65
CA LEU A 159 -28.39 17.78 -6.93
C LEU A 159 -27.13 18.64 -6.90
N SER A 160 -26.45 18.70 -8.05
CA SER A 160 -25.35 19.64 -8.26
C SER A 160 -25.85 21.07 -8.23
N VAL A 161 -24.98 22.02 -7.88
CA VAL A 161 -25.29 23.46 -7.92
C VAL A 161 -25.88 23.87 -9.28
N SER A 162 -25.36 23.31 -10.38
CA SER A 162 -25.84 23.60 -11.73
C SER A 162 -27.26 23.08 -11.99
N GLU A 163 -27.59 21.89 -11.49
CA GLU A 163 -28.93 21.32 -11.59
C GLU A 163 -29.92 22.09 -10.73
N VAL A 164 -29.53 22.49 -9.53
CA VAL A 164 -30.35 23.31 -8.62
C VAL A 164 -30.65 24.67 -9.26
N ARG A 165 -29.67 25.31 -9.91
CA ARG A 165 -29.90 26.59 -10.61
C ARG A 165 -30.87 26.46 -11.77
N LYS A 166 -30.80 25.37 -12.53
CA LYS A 166 -31.78 25.05 -13.58
C LYS A 166 -33.17 24.83 -12.97
N PHE A 167 -33.24 24.10 -11.86
CA PHE A 167 -34.50 23.83 -11.15
C PHE A 167 -35.17 25.10 -10.59
N LEU A 168 -34.40 26.00 -9.97
CA LEU A 168 -34.90 27.25 -9.39
C LEU A 168 -35.20 28.34 -10.43
N GLY A 169 -34.77 28.17 -11.68
CA GLY A 169 -34.81 29.20 -12.73
C GLY A 169 -33.79 30.32 -12.51
N GLU A 170 -33.28 30.90 -13.62
CA GLU A 170 -32.13 31.83 -13.60
C GLU A 170 -32.39 33.19 -12.93
N ARG A 171 -33.66 33.54 -12.64
CA ARG A 171 -34.03 34.87 -12.12
C ARG A 171 -34.22 34.93 -10.60
N THR A 172 -34.14 33.80 -9.88
CA THR A 172 -34.35 33.78 -8.43
C THR A 172 -33.11 34.29 -7.67
N PRO A 173 -33.28 34.89 -6.47
CA PRO A 173 -32.15 35.32 -5.64
C PRO A 173 -31.18 34.17 -5.31
N ALA A 174 -31.71 32.98 -5.02
CA ALA A 174 -30.92 31.77 -4.79
C ALA A 174 -30.09 31.37 -6.02
N SER A 175 -30.67 31.43 -7.23
CA SER A 175 -29.95 31.10 -8.45
C SER A 175 -28.82 32.09 -8.77
N ARG A 176 -28.97 33.37 -8.42
CA ARG A 176 -27.90 34.37 -8.51
C ARG A 176 -26.78 34.14 -7.50
N GLN A 177 -27.11 33.77 -6.27
CA GLN A 177 -26.10 33.45 -5.25
C GLN A 177 -25.30 32.19 -5.61
N LEU A 178 -25.97 31.20 -6.20
CA LEU A 178 -25.33 29.97 -6.67
C LEU A 178 -24.53 30.15 -7.97
N SER A 179 -24.82 31.16 -8.80
CA SER A 179 -24.14 31.35 -10.10
C SER A 179 -22.64 31.59 -9.93
N VAL A 180 -22.27 32.22 -8.81
CA VAL A 180 -20.88 32.52 -8.48
C VAL A 180 -20.06 31.23 -8.31
N LEU A 181 -20.68 30.13 -7.83
CA LEU A 181 -20.01 28.82 -7.72
C LEU A 181 -19.75 28.20 -9.09
N GLU A 182 -20.67 28.32 -10.03
CA GLU A 182 -20.46 27.87 -11.41
C GLU A 182 -19.35 28.66 -12.12
N GLU A 183 -19.32 29.98 -11.90
CA GLU A 183 -18.32 30.87 -12.49
C GLU A 183 -16.89 30.52 -12.06
N VAL A 184 -16.72 30.05 -10.82
CA VAL A 184 -15.42 29.56 -10.31
C VAL A 184 -15.17 28.08 -10.62
N GLY A 185 -16.04 27.43 -11.40
CA GLY A 185 -15.89 26.04 -11.82
C GLY A 185 -16.31 25.00 -10.77
N LEU A 186 -17.08 25.39 -9.75
CA LEU A 186 -17.60 24.52 -8.68
C LEU A 186 -19.08 24.13 -8.88
N GLY A 187 -19.60 24.27 -10.10
CA GLY A 187 -20.99 23.98 -10.43
C GLY A 187 -21.40 22.51 -10.30
N TYR A 188 -20.44 21.59 -10.28
CA TYR A 188 -20.67 20.15 -10.13
C TYR A 188 -20.83 19.72 -8.66
N LEU A 189 -20.45 20.56 -7.70
CA LEU A 189 -20.57 20.23 -6.28
C LEU A 189 -22.04 19.99 -5.94
N SER A 190 -22.31 18.96 -5.14
CA SER A 190 -23.64 18.74 -4.59
C SER A 190 -23.97 19.88 -3.62
N LEU A 191 -25.20 20.38 -3.66
CA LEU A 191 -25.64 21.53 -2.86
C LEU A 191 -25.47 21.30 -1.34
N GLY A 192 -25.65 20.04 -0.90
CA GLY A 192 -25.46 19.60 0.48
C GLY A 192 -24.08 19.03 0.82
N GLN A 193 -23.12 19.04 -0.11
CA GLN A 193 -21.79 18.47 0.10
C GLN A 193 -21.07 19.16 1.28
N PRO A 194 -20.59 18.42 2.30
CA PRO A 194 -19.88 19.05 3.42
C PRO A 194 -18.58 19.73 2.95
N LEU A 195 -18.35 20.98 3.35
CA LEU A 195 -17.16 21.74 2.92
C LEU A 195 -15.84 21.11 3.40
N THR A 196 -15.88 20.26 4.43
CA THR A 196 -14.72 19.48 4.91
C THR A 196 -14.25 18.41 3.91
N THR A 197 -15.06 18.10 2.89
CA THR A 197 -14.76 17.08 1.88
C THR A 197 -14.16 17.66 0.59
N LEU A 198 -14.05 18.99 0.49
CA LEU A 198 -13.46 19.64 -0.66
C LEU A 198 -11.96 19.39 -0.74
N SER A 199 -11.46 19.18 -1.95
CA SER A 199 -10.04 19.22 -2.26
C SER A 199 -9.47 20.62 -1.98
N GLY A 200 -8.14 20.70 -1.81
CA GLY A 200 -7.45 21.96 -1.57
C GLY A 200 -7.75 23.04 -2.62
N GLY A 201 -7.78 22.67 -3.90
CA GLY A 201 -8.11 23.59 -5.01
C GLY A 201 -9.59 23.98 -5.07
N GLU A 202 -10.52 23.11 -4.65
CA GLU A 202 -11.94 23.46 -4.49
C GLU A 202 -12.14 24.43 -3.31
N ALA A 203 -11.48 24.15 -2.18
CA ALA A 203 -11.51 25.01 -1.00
C ALA A 203 -10.97 26.42 -1.29
N GLN A 204 -9.86 26.50 -2.04
CA GLN A 204 -9.24 27.76 -2.43
C GLN A 204 -10.16 28.58 -3.35
N ARG A 205 -10.74 27.95 -4.38
CA ARG A 205 -11.72 28.60 -5.29
C ARG A 205 -12.98 29.04 -4.55
N LEU A 206 -13.45 28.26 -3.58
CA LEU A 206 -14.58 28.62 -2.75
C LEU A 206 -14.27 29.83 -1.84
N LYS A 207 -13.06 29.93 -1.27
CA LYS A 207 -12.64 31.12 -0.50
C LYS A 207 -12.63 32.40 -1.35
N LEU A 208 -12.27 32.30 -2.64
CA LEU A 208 -12.31 33.43 -3.56
C LEU A 208 -13.74 33.96 -3.81
N VAL A 209 -14.75 33.09 -3.73
CA VAL A 209 -16.16 33.48 -3.93
C VAL A 209 -16.63 34.53 -2.91
N ARG A 210 -16.08 34.54 -1.69
CA ARG A 210 -16.40 35.54 -0.65
C ARG A 210 -16.05 36.97 -1.09
N TYR A 211 -15.06 37.12 -1.96
CA TYR A 211 -14.60 38.43 -2.43
C TYR A 211 -15.34 38.90 -3.68
N LEU A 212 -16.04 38.00 -4.37
CA LEU A 212 -16.90 38.35 -5.50
C LEU A 212 -18.24 38.96 -5.09
N SER A 213 -18.69 38.76 -3.84
CA SER A 213 -20.00 39.21 -3.36
C SER A 213 -20.01 40.59 -2.69
N ARG A 214 -18.83 41.17 -2.38
CA ARG A 214 -18.64 42.49 -1.75
C ARG A 214 -18.37 43.60 -2.79
N LEU A 215 -19.18 43.66 -3.86
CA LEU A 215 -18.98 44.57 -5.00
C LEU A 215 -19.55 45.99 -4.77
N ASP A 216 -19.18 46.65 -3.68
CA ASP A 216 -19.44 48.09 -3.52
C ASP A 216 -18.25 48.89 -4.05
N SER A 217 -18.47 49.67 -5.12
CA SER A 217 -17.45 50.38 -5.91
C SER A 217 -16.77 51.58 -5.21
N HIS A 218 -16.94 51.73 -3.89
CA HIS A 218 -16.49 52.91 -3.13
C HIS A 218 -15.59 52.59 -1.91
N GLN A 219 -15.13 51.34 -1.72
CA GLN A 219 -14.18 50.98 -0.66
C GLN A 219 -12.82 50.54 -1.22
N SER A 220 -11.74 50.77 -0.45
CA SER A 220 -10.41 50.22 -0.73
C SER A 220 -10.47 48.69 -0.79
N GLY A 221 -9.97 48.07 -1.86
CA GLY A 221 -10.05 46.61 -2.02
C GLY A 221 -9.11 45.83 -1.10
N ALA A 222 -9.47 44.59 -0.78
CA ALA A 222 -8.61 43.63 -0.07
C ALA A 222 -7.31 43.29 -0.85
N LEU A 223 -6.26 42.91 -0.12
CA LEU A 223 -5.05 42.29 -0.63
C LEU A 223 -5.15 40.76 -0.49
N LEU A 224 -5.24 40.07 -1.61
CA LEU A 224 -5.38 38.61 -1.67
C LEU A 224 -4.04 37.97 -2.04
N LEU A 225 -3.57 37.06 -1.19
CA LEU A 225 -2.32 36.34 -1.36
C LEU A 225 -2.63 34.89 -1.73
N LEU A 226 -2.21 34.45 -2.92
CA LEU A 226 -2.46 33.10 -3.42
C LEU A 226 -1.14 32.36 -3.60
N ASP A 227 -1.04 31.17 -3.04
CA ASP A 227 0.11 30.28 -3.25
C ASP A 227 -0.30 29.12 -4.15
N GLU A 228 0.34 29.03 -5.32
CA GLU A 228 0.18 28.01 -6.36
C GLU A 228 -1.28 27.59 -6.62
N PRO A 229 -2.18 28.52 -7.00
CA PRO A 229 -3.60 28.23 -7.12
C PRO A 229 -3.95 27.34 -8.33
N THR A 230 -3.01 27.07 -9.24
CA THR A 230 -3.23 26.15 -10.36
C THR A 230 -2.84 24.71 -10.08
N THR A 231 -2.24 24.42 -8.93
CA THR A 231 -1.75 23.08 -8.60
C THR A 231 -2.89 22.05 -8.65
N GLY A 232 -2.81 21.14 -9.63
CA GLY A 232 -3.80 20.07 -9.85
C GLY A 232 -5.02 20.45 -10.67
N LEU A 233 -5.08 21.64 -11.29
CA LEU A 233 -6.19 22.05 -12.16
C LEU A 233 -6.00 21.59 -13.62
N HIS A 234 -7.12 21.22 -14.26
CA HIS A 234 -7.16 21.02 -15.71
C HIS A 234 -7.04 22.36 -16.45
N ARG A 235 -6.59 22.37 -17.71
CA ARG A 235 -6.35 23.60 -18.49
C ARG A 235 -7.59 24.50 -18.60
N ASP A 236 -8.77 23.92 -18.76
CA ASP A 236 -10.04 24.66 -18.80
C ASP A 236 -10.37 25.32 -17.44
N ASP A 237 -9.98 24.70 -16.33
CA ASP A 237 -10.18 25.26 -14.99
C ASP A 237 -9.13 26.33 -14.67
N VAL A 238 -7.91 26.22 -15.22
CA VAL A 238 -6.92 27.30 -15.18
C VAL A 238 -7.46 28.53 -15.91
N PHE A 239 -8.10 28.37 -17.07
CA PHE A 239 -8.73 29.47 -17.78
C PHE A 239 -9.83 30.16 -16.95
N ARG A 240 -10.69 29.38 -16.29
CA ARG A 240 -11.73 29.92 -15.39
C ARG A 240 -11.12 30.66 -14.19
N LEU A 241 -10.06 30.10 -13.60
CA LEU A 241 -9.34 30.73 -12.51
C LEU A 241 -8.71 32.06 -12.95
N VAL A 242 -8.04 32.11 -14.11
CA VAL A 242 -7.47 33.36 -14.64
C VAL A 242 -8.55 34.44 -14.80
N LYS A 243 -9.69 34.09 -15.38
CA LYS A 243 -10.84 35.00 -15.53
C LYS A 243 -11.36 35.51 -14.18
N LEU A 244 -11.41 34.62 -13.19
CA LEU A 244 -11.79 34.96 -11.82
C LEU A 244 -10.81 35.95 -11.18
N LEU A 245 -9.50 35.69 -11.27
CA LEU A 245 -8.47 36.56 -10.71
C LEU A 245 -8.52 37.96 -11.34
N GLN A 246 -8.68 38.02 -12.66
CA GLN A 246 -8.87 39.29 -13.38
C GLN A 246 -10.09 40.06 -12.89
N ARG A 247 -11.23 39.38 -12.70
CA ARG A 247 -12.46 40.02 -12.22
C ARG A 247 -12.31 40.56 -10.78
N LEU A 248 -11.60 39.85 -9.91
CA LEU A 248 -11.29 40.34 -8.55
C LEU A 248 -10.38 41.58 -8.59
N THR A 249 -9.39 41.59 -9.49
CA THR A 249 -8.57 42.79 -9.73
C THR A 249 -9.41 43.94 -10.31
N GLU A 250 -10.35 43.63 -11.20
CA GLU A 250 -11.26 44.60 -11.79
C GLU A 250 -12.14 45.30 -10.75
N SER A 251 -12.60 44.54 -9.74
CA SER A 251 -13.38 45.05 -8.61
C SER A 251 -12.58 45.81 -7.55
N GLY A 252 -11.30 46.06 -7.80
CA GLY A 252 -10.45 46.91 -6.94
C GLY A 252 -9.56 46.15 -5.96
N HIS A 253 -9.58 44.81 -5.94
CA HIS A 253 -8.67 44.02 -5.11
C HIS A 253 -7.25 43.99 -5.68
N SER A 254 -6.27 43.85 -4.78
CA SER A 254 -4.87 43.62 -5.15
C SER A 254 -4.57 42.13 -5.01
N LEU A 255 -3.98 41.50 -6.02
CA LEU A 255 -3.71 40.06 -5.99
C LEU A 255 -2.20 39.82 -6.13
N ILE A 256 -1.63 39.03 -5.23
CA ILE A 256 -0.25 38.52 -5.33
C ILE A 256 -0.33 37.00 -5.42
N VAL A 257 0.15 36.44 -6.52
CA VAL A 257 0.04 35.02 -6.83
C VAL A 257 1.42 34.41 -7.01
N VAL A 258 1.79 33.43 -6.20
CA VAL A 258 2.96 32.57 -6.47
C VAL A 258 2.54 31.52 -7.47
N GLU A 259 3.17 31.47 -8.63
CA GLU A 259 2.79 30.52 -9.68
C GLU A 259 3.95 30.19 -10.63
N HIS A 260 3.86 29.00 -11.21
CA HIS A 260 4.75 28.48 -12.23
C HIS A 260 4.05 28.24 -13.58
N HIS A 261 2.70 28.22 -13.59
CA HIS A 261 1.89 28.02 -14.78
C HIS A 261 1.93 29.23 -15.72
N LEU A 262 2.41 29.01 -16.95
CA LEU A 262 2.67 30.06 -17.94
C LEU A 262 1.41 30.87 -18.33
N ASP A 263 0.23 30.26 -18.33
CA ASP A 263 -1.03 31.00 -18.62
C ASP A 263 -1.39 32.01 -17.54
N VAL A 264 -1.09 31.72 -16.27
CA VAL A 264 -1.32 32.67 -15.17
C VAL A 264 -0.27 33.77 -15.22
N LEU A 265 1.00 33.40 -15.43
CA LEU A 265 2.09 34.38 -15.52
C LEU A 265 1.90 35.37 -16.67
N ASN A 266 1.38 34.92 -17.83
CA ASN A 266 1.04 35.81 -18.94
C ASN A 266 -0.17 36.71 -18.65
N ALA A 267 -1.10 36.25 -17.82
CA ALA A 267 -2.28 37.02 -17.45
C ALA A 267 -2.01 38.09 -16.38
N CYS A 268 -0.87 38.00 -15.67
CA CYS A 268 -0.47 38.99 -14.68
C CYS A 268 -0.16 40.36 -15.30
N ASP A 269 -0.51 41.43 -14.59
CA ASP A 269 -0.16 42.81 -14.95
C ASP A 269 1.32 43.12 -14.67
N TRP A 270 1.90 42.45 -13.66
CA TRP A 270 3.30 42.61 -13.25
C TRP A 270 3.86 41.26 -12.77
N LEU A 271 5.14 41.00 -13.05
CA LEU A 271 5.86 39.82 -12.61
C LEU A 271 7.09 40.23 -11.80
N ILE A 272 7.38 39.45 -10.77
CA ILE A 272 8.62 39.53 -9.98
C ILE A 272 9.22 38.13 -9.94
N GLU A 273 10.43 38.00 -10.50
CA GLU A 273 11.16 36.75 -10.56
C GLU A 273 12.25 36.71 -9.49
N MET A 274 12.23 35.68 -8.66
CA MET A 274 13.14 35.48 -7.52
C MET A 274 14.15 34.33 -7.77
N GLY A 275 15.42 34.55 -7.41
CA GLY A 275 16.49 33.54 -7.41
C GLY A 275 17.83 34.18 -7.04
N PRO A 276 18.97 33.90 -7.71
CA PRO A 276 19.16 33.06 -8.91
C PRO A 276 19.13 31.55 -8.69
N GLU A 277 19.39 31.07 -7.47
CA GLU A 277 19.37 29.65 -7.09
C GLU A 277 18.36 29.39 -5.95
N ALA A 278 18.17 28.11 -5.59
CA ALA A 278 17.38 27.68 -4.45
C ALA A 278 18.15 27.84 -3.12
N GLY A 279 17.45 27.89 -2.00
CA GLY A 279 18.06 27.77 -0.67
C GLY A 279 18.87 29.01 -0.25
N PRO A 280 20.04 28.86 0.41
CA PRO A 280 20.79 29.99 0.99
C PRO A 280 21.31 31.03 -0.01
N LYS A 281 21.32 30.68 -1.30
CA LYS A 281 21.72 31.51 -2.45
C LYS A 281 20.52 32.13 -3.19
N GLY A 282 19.29 31.85 -2.76
CA GLY A 282 18.08 32.50 -3.24
C GLY A 282 17.81 33.84 -2.54
N GLY A 283 16.59 34.36 -2.68
CA GLY A 283 16.16 35.56 -1.96
C GLY A 283 16.60 36.87 -2.59
N GLN A 284 16.84 36.92 -3.90
CA GLN A 284 17.07 38.16 -4.66
C GLN A 284 16.06 38.28 -5.80
N ILE A 285 15.69 39.51 -6.17
CA ILE A 285 14.91 39.78 -7.39
C ILE A 285 15.88 39.73 -8.57
N ILE A 286 15.67 38.79 -9.50
CA ILE A 286 16.44 38.69 -10.74
C ILE A 286 15.86 39.64 -11.79
N ALA A 287 14.53 39.73 -11.85
CA ALA A 287 13.84 40.58 -12.79
C ALA A 287 12.44 40.96 -12.28
N GLU A 288 12.03 42.18 -12.59
CA GLU A 288 10.65 42.63 -12.45
C GLU A 288 10.21 43.38 -13.72
N GLY A 289 8.91 43.36 -14.00
CA GLY A 289 8.32 44.00 -15.17
C GLY A 289 7.02 43.35 -15.60
N THR A 290 6.42 43.87 -16.67
CA THR A 290 5.31 43.20 -17.37
C THR A 290 5.78 41.86 -17.96
N PRO A 291 4.88 40.89 -18.22
CA PRO A 291 5.26 39.62 -18.86
C PRO A 291 6.06 39.79 -20.15
N ALA A 292 5.70 40.79 -20.98
CA ALA A 292 6.44 41.14 -22.19
C ALA A 292 7.88 41.63 -21.91
N GLN A 293 8.09 42.41 -20.84
CA GLN A 293 9.42 42.86 -20.42
C GLN A 293 10.26 41.72 -19.82
N ILE A 294 9.66 40.80 -19.06
CA ILE A 294 10.36 39.61 -18.54
C ILE A 294 10.79 38.69 -19.68
N THR A 295 9.95 38.54 -20.71
CA THR A 295 10.26 37.77 -21.91
C THR A 295 11.51 38.28 -22.62
N GLN A 296 11.82 39.58 -22.55
CA GLN A 296 13.03 40.16 -23.15
C GLN A 296 14.30 40.00 -22.29
N LYS A 297 14.17 39.58 -21.02
CA LYS A 297 15.29 39.39 -20.10
C LYS A 297 15.80 37.94 -20.16
N ASN A 298 17.11 37.75 -19.96
CA ASN A 298 17.72 36.42 -19.93
C ASN A 298 17.52 35.76 -18.56
N THR A 299 16.27 35.48 -18.20
CA THR A 299 15.91 34.78 -16.96
C THR A 299 15.29 33.40 -17.26
N PRO A 300 15.29 32.46 -16.30
CA PRO A 300 14.61 31.18 -16.47
C PRO A 300 13.16 31.34 -16.93
N THR A 301 12.39 32.22 -16.29
CA THR A 301 10.98 32.44 -16.63
C THR A 301 10.82 33.11 -17.99
N GLY A 302 11.68 34.08 -18.33
CA GLY A 302 11.67 34.75 -19.64
C GLY A 302 11.83 33.78 -20.82
N LYS A 303 12.73 32.78 -20.70
CA LYS A 303 12.92 31.74 -21.74
C LYS A 303 11.68 30.89 -21.99
N PHE A 304 10.94 30.54 -20.93
CA PHE A 304 9.70 29.75 -21.06
C PHE A 304 8.53 30.58 -21.59
N LEU A 305 8.50 31.89 -21.35
CA LEU A 305 7.51 32.79 -21.96
C LEU A 305 7.78 32.99 -23.47
N GLN A 306 9.06 33.05 -23.90
CA GLN A 306 9.44 33.19 -25.31
C GLN A 306 9.03 32.00 -26.18
N SER A 307 9.10 30.77 -25.67
CA SER A 307 8.91 29.55 -26.47
C SER A 307 7.46 29.30 -26.93
N ARG A 308 6.51 30.17 -26.55
CA ARG A 308 5.06 29.92 -26.69
C ARG A 308 4.40 30.64 -27.87
N ASP A 309 5.02 31.69 -28.43
CA ASP A 309 4.46 32.45 -29.56
C ASP A 309 4.41 31.65 -30.88
N VAL A 310 4.99 30.45 -30.92
CA VAL A 310 5.13 29.64 -32.15
C VAL A 310 4.06 28.52 -32.28
N GLU A 311 3.33 28.15 -31.23
CA GLU A 311 2.51 26.92 -31.23
C GLU A 311 0.98 27.09 -31.36
N PHE A 312 0.45 28.32 -31.42
CA PHE A 312 -1.00 28.58 -31.41
C PHE A 312 -1.69 28.63 -32.80
N GLN A 313 -1.21 27.84 -33.76
CA GLN A 313 -1.85 27.65 -35.07
C GLN A 313 -2.31 26.21 -35.37
N SER A 314 -2.49 25.37 -34.35
CA SER A 314 -3.14 24.06 -34.53
C SER A 314 -4.59 24.10 -34.02
N SER A 315 -5.50 23.78 -34.94
CA SER A 315 -6.93 23.52 -34.71
C SER A 315 -7.14 22.55 -33.53
N PRO A 316 -8.25 22.65 -32.77
CA PRO A 316 -8.54 21.66 -31.75
C PRO A 316 -8.66 20.27 -32.42
N PRO A 317 -8.00 19.23 -31.89
CA PRO A 317 -8.20 17.90 -32.42
C PRO A 317 -9.67 17.54 -32.18
N ASN A 318 -10.35 17.11 -33.24
CA ASN A 318 -11.62 16.41 -33.10
C ASN A 318 -11.48 15.36 -31.99
N HIS A 319 -12.33 15.43 -30.96
CA HIS A 319 -12.44 14.40 -29.93
C HIS A 319 -13.07 13.13 -30.52
N THR A 320 -12.29 12.48 -31.38
CA THR A 320 -12.21 11.04 -31.56
C THR A 320 -10.74 10.71 -31.47
N SER A 321 -10.11 10.98 -30.32
CA SER A 321 -8.74 10.52 -30.09
C SER A 321 -8.77 9.00 -30.16
N ASN A 322 -8.22 8.44 -31.25
CA ASN A 322 -7.89 7.01 -31.29
C ASN A 322 -7.16 6.71 -29.99
N ARG A 323 -7.75 5.86 -29.14
CA ARG A 323 -7.02 5.34 -27.98
C ARG A 323 -5.71 4.75 -28.51
N PRO A 324 -4.56 5.00 -27.87
CA PRO A 324 -3.32 4.36 -28.29
C PRO A 324 -3.59 2.86 -28.41
N THR A 325 -3.19 2.28 -29.53
CA THR A 325 -3.40 0.85 -29.85
C THR A 325 -2.24 -0.02 -29.37
N SER A 326 -1.15 0.60 -28.93
CA SER A 326 0.04 -0.06 -28.42
C SER A 326 0.80 0.81 -27.41
N ILE A 327 1.62 0.13 -26.61
CA ILE A 327 2.65 0.71 -25.74
C ILE A 327 3.91 0.85 -26.60
N LEU A 328 4.40 2.09 -26.73
CA LEU A 328 5.59 2.42 -27.51
C LEU A 328 6.71 2.83 -26.57
N LEU A 329 7.76 2.03 -26.51
CA LEU A 329 8.98 2.31 -25.75
C LEU A 329 10.10 2.69 -26.71
N GLN A 330 10.75 3.83 -26.45
CA GLN A 330 11.86 4.33 -27.24
C GLN A 330 13.09 4.60 -26.37
N GLY A 331 14.24 4.13 -26.84
CA GLY A 331 15.54 4.46 -26.28
C GLY A 331 15.81 3.96 -24.86
N ALA A 332 15.37 2.75 -24.53
CA ALA A 332 15.61 2.14 -23.23
C ALA A 332 17.08 1.77 -23.01
N ARG A 333 17.66 2.27 -21.92
CA ARG A 333 19.08 2.14 -21.54
C ARG A 333 19.28 1.75 -20.07
N GLU A 334 18.22 1.36 -19.38
CA GLU A 334 18.31 0.90 -18.00
C GLU A 334 19.17 -0.38 -17.91
N HIS A 335 20.01 -0.46 -16.88
CA HIS A 335 20.98 -1.55 -16.67
C HIS A 335 21.84 -1.88 -17.90
N ASN A 336 21.62 -3.02 -18.54
CA ASN A 336 22.40 -3.50 -19.67
C ASN A 336 21.72 -3.28 -21.03
N LEU A 337 20.56 -2.62 -21.08
CA LEU A 337 19.83 -2.35 -22.32
C LEU A 337 20.60 -1.38 -23.23
N LYS A 338 20.65 -1.68 -24.54
CA LYS A 338 21.45 -0.97 -25.54
C LYS A 338 20.56 -0.09 -26.43
N ASN A 339 19.96 0.93 -25.83
CA ASN A 339 19.08 1.90 -26.52
C ASN A 339 17.92 1.22 -27.27
N VAL A 340 17.22 0.34 -26.56
CA VAL A 340 16.18 -0.53 -27.13
C VAL A 340 14.89 0.25 -27.36
N SER A 341 14.26 0.04 -28.52
CA SER A 341 12.91 0.51 -28.82
C SER A 341 12.03 -0.66 -29.23
N LEU A 342 10.79 -0.68 -28.77
CA LEU A 342 9.84 -1.77 -29.06
C LEU A 342 8.39 -1.31 -28.96
N GLU A 343 7.51 -2.14 -29.50
CA GLU A 343 6.06 -1.94 -29.48
C GLU A 343 5.36 -3.17 -28.90
N ILE A 344 4.50 -2.95 -27.90
CA ILE A 344 3.63 -3.98 -27.31
C ILE A 344 2.19 -3.62 -27.64
N LYS A 345 1.46 -4.50 -28.31
CA LYS A 345 0.06 -4.24 -28.68
C LYS A 345 -0.84 -4.21 -27.44
N HIS A 346 -1.85 -3.35 -27.42
CA HIS A 346 -2.86 -3.42 -26.37
C HIS A 346 -3.78 -4.62 -26.57
N GLY A 347 -4.26 -5.18 -25.46
CA GLY A 347 -5.18 -6.32 -25.48
C GLY A 347 -4.55 -7.60 -26.01
N SER A 348 -3.22 -7.70 -26.05
CA SER A 348 -2.48 -8.91 -26.40
C SER A 348 -1.88 -9.61 -25.18
N LEU A 349 -1.65 -10.91 -25.32
CA LEU A 349 -0.75 -11.70 -24.49
C LEU A 349 0.64 -11.67 -25.14
N THR A 350 1.54 -10.89 -24.57
CA THR A 350 2.91 -10.73 -25.04
C THR A 350 3.87 -11.46 -24.11
N VAL A 351 4.70 -12.36 -24.65
CA VAL A 351 5.73 -13.07 -23.89
C VAL A 351 7.10 -12.45 -24.14
N LEU A 352 7.78 -12.07 -23.07
CA LEU A 352 9.16 -11.59 -23.07
C LEU A 352 10.09 -12.74 -22.70
N THR A 353 11.02 -13.09 -23.57
CA THR A 353 11.89 -14.26 -23.41
C THR A 353 13.36 -13.96 -23.75
N GLY A 354 14.22 -14.96 -23.62
CA GLY A 354 15.67 -14.87 -23.87
C GLY A 354 16.55 -15.30 -22.69
N VAL A 355 17.86 -15.43 -22.89
CA VAL A 355 18.78 -16.05 -21.90
C VAL A 355 18.86 -15.31 -20.55
N SER A 356 19.08 -16.02 -19.44
CA SER A 356 19.23 -15.41 -18.09
C SER A 356 20.21 -14.22 -18.11
N GLY A 357 19.81 -13.08 -17.56
CA GLY A 357 20.63 -11.85 -17.59
C GLY A 357 20.59 -11.05 -18.90
N SER A 358 19.75 -11.40 -19.88
CA SER A 358 19.67 -10.66 -21.15
C SER A 358 19.04 -9.26 -21.06
N GLY A 359 18.33 -8.95 -19.98
CA GLY A 359 17.62 -7.65 -19.79
C GLY A 359 16.08 -7.75 -19.77
N LYS A 360 15.50 -8.96 -19.72
CA LYS A 360 14.04 -9.17 -19.67
C LYS A 360 13.39 -8.49 -18.46
N SER A 361 13.87 -8.80 -17.26
CA SER A 361 13.31 -8.28 -16.01
C SER A 361 13.50 -6.76 -15.93
N THR A 362 14.60 -6.24 -16.47
CA THR A 362 14.82 -4.79 -16.60
C THR A 362 13.75 -4.12 -17.45
N LEU A 363 13.44 -4.70 -18.61
CA LEU A 363 12.41 -4.16 -19.47
C LEU A 363 11.02 -4.24 -18.83
N ALA A 364 10.67 -5.39 -18.25
CA ALA A 364 9.35 -5.65 -17.70
C ALA A 364 9.09 -4.90 -16.37
N PHE A 365 10.02 -5.00 -15.41
CA PHE A 365 9.83 -4.52 -14.05
C PHE A 365 10.49 -3.15 -13.81
N ASP A 366 11.77 -3.00 -14.15
CA ASP A 366 12.52 -1.76 -13.86
C ASP A 366 12.13 -0.60 -14.79
N ILE A 367 11.52 -0.89 -15.95
CA ILE A 367 11.00 0.12 -16.89
C ILE A 367 9.47 0.12 -16.90
N LEU A 368 8.82 -0.88 -17.49
CA LEU A 368 7.38 -0.80 -17.79
C LEU A 368 6.51 -0.77 -16.52
N PHE A 369 6.81 -1.62 -15.54
CA PHE A 369 6.11 -1.61 -14.26
C PHE A 369 6.46 -0.38 -13.43
N ALA A 370 7.75 -0.08 -13.25
CA ALA A 370 8.20 1.07 -12.47
C ALA A 370 7.58 2.38 -12.99
N GLU A 371 7.61 2.60 -14.31
CA GLU A 371 7.06 3.80 -14.92
C GLU A 371 5.54 3.84 -14.87
N GLY A 372 4.86 2.69 -14.97
CA GLY A 372 3.40 2.59 -14.85
C GLY A 372 2.92 2.87 -13.42
N GLN A 373 3.63 2.33 -12.43
CA GLN A 373 3.36 2.59 -11.02
C GLN A 373 3.65 4.05 -10.66
N ARG A 374 4.77 4.60 -11.14
CA ARG A 374 5.16 6.00 -10.94
C ARG A 374 4.10 6.95 -11.49
N ARG A 375 3.71 6.79 -12.76
CA ARG A 375 2.66 7.61 -13.41
C ARG A 375 1.32 7.48 -12.73
N PHE A 376 0.94 6.29 -12.26
CA PHE A 376 -0.29 6.10 -11.51
C PHE A 376 -0.27 6.87 -10.19
N LEU A 377 0.84 6.79 -9.43
CA LEU A 377 0.97 7.46 -8.13
C LEU A 377 1.08 8.99 -8.24
N GLU A 378 1.64 9.51 -9.33
CA GLU A 378 1.62 10.95 -9.64
C GLU A 378 0.20 11.51 -9.71
N CYS A 379 -0.80 10.68 -9.99
CA CYS A 379 -2.21 11.05 -10.10
C CYS A 379 -3.00 10.91 -8.78
N VAL A 380 -2.46 10.29 -7.73
CA VAL A 380 -3.24 9.95 -6.51
C VAL A 380 -3.43 11.14 -5.58
N SER A 381 -2.35 11.75 -5.11
CA SER A 381 -2.41 12.93 -4.23
C SER A 381 -1.15 13.77 -4.33
N ALA A 382 -1.25 15.07 -4.00
CA ALA A 382 -0.08 15.96 -3.95
C ALA A 382 0.98 15.45 -2.97
N TYR A 383 0.56 14.88 -1.83
CA TYR A 383 1.45 14.23 -0.87
C TYR A 383 2.18 13.03 -1.51
N ALA A 384 1.46 12.13 -2.19
CA ALA A 384 2.08 10.98 -2.85
C ALA A 384 3.09 11.42 -3.93
N ARG A 385 2.79 12.49 -4.67
CA ARG A 385 3.68 13.04 -5.71
C ARG A 385 5.05 13.47 -5.15
N GLN A 386 5.10 14.06 -3.96
CA GLN A 386 6.37 14.45 -3.31
C GLN A 386 7.31 13.24 -3.06
N PHE A 387 6.75 12.07 -2.74
CA PHE A 387 7.56 10.85 -2.58
C PHE A 387 7.95 10.24 -3.93
N VAL A 388 7.06 10.33 -4.92
CA VAL A 388 7.32 9.80 -6.26
C VAL A 388 8.44 10.57 -6.96
N GLU A 389 8.57 11.88 -6.72
CA GLU A 389 9.66 12.69 -7.27
C GLU A 389 11.05 12.28 -6.77
N GLN A 390 11.13 11.63 -5.60
CA GLN A 390 12.38 11.09 -5.05
C GLN A 390 12.77 9.74 -5.66
N LEU A 391 11.86 9.09 -6.41
CA LEU A 391 12.15 7.81 -7.05
C LEU A 391 13.02 8.03 -8.31
N PRO A 392 14.04 7.18 -8.53
CA PRO A 392 14.83 7.25 -9.73
C PRO A 392 13.95 6.97 -10.95
N LYS A 393 14.00 7.84 -11.97
CA LYS A 393 13.33 7.62 -13.24
C LYS A 393 14.13 6.61 -14.07
N PRO A 394 13.48 5.64 -14.75
CA PRO A 394 14.17 4.73 -15.65
C PRO A 394 14.84 5.49 -16.81
N ALA A 395 16.00 5.01 -17.26
CA ALA A 395 16.75 5.60 -18.37
C ALA A 395 16.10 5.27 -19.73
N ILE A 396 15.12 6.07 -20.13
CA ILE A 396 14.37 5.95 -21.41
C ILE A 396 14.27 7.30 -22.13
N ASP A 397 14.08 7.31 -23.44
CA ASP A 397 13.81 8.55 -24.20
C ASP A 397 12.34 8.92 -24.17
N ASN A 398 11.47 7.96 -24.48
CA ASN A 398 10.03 8.16 -24.50
C ASN A 398 9.29 6.85 -24.22
N LEU A 399 8.18 6.95 -23.49
CA LEU A 399 7.26 5.85 -23.27
C LEU A 399 5.83 6.37 -23.34
N SER A 400 5.08 5.91 -24.34
CA SER A 400 3.70 6.33 -24.60
C SER A 400 2.77 5.12 -24.68
N GLY A 401 1.46 5.36 -24.48
CA GLY A 401 0.47 4.29 -24.46
C GLY A 401 0.52 3.38 -23.22
N LEU A 402 1.35 3.67 -22.22
CA LEU A 402 1.44 2.85 -21.01
C LEU A 402 0.17 3.01 -20.14
N PRO A 403 -0.60 1.93 -19.90
CA PRO A 403 -1.76 1.96 -19.02
C PRO A 403 -1.33 1.80 -17.55
N PRO A 404 -2.25 1.89 -16.56
CA PRO A 404 -1.94 1.51 -15.19
C PRO A 404 -1.39 0.08 -15.12
N THR A 405 -0.25 -0.11 -14.46
CA THR A 405 0.47 -1.38 -14.46
C THR A 405 0.35 -2.11 -13.11
N VAL A 406 0.11 -3.42 -13.17
CA VAL A 406 0.07 -4.32 -12.02
C VAL A 406 1.14 -5.39 -12.21
N ALA A 407 2.12 -5.46 -11.29
CA ALA A 407 3.13 -6.52 -11.30
C ALA A 407 2.75 -7.70 -10.40
N ILE A 408 2.99 -8.91 -10.90
CA ILE A 408 2.86 -10.18 -10.18
C ILE A 408 4.23 -10.87 -10.18
N GLU A 409 5.09 -10.38 -9.30
CA GLU A 409 6.45 -10.89 -9.07
C GLU A 409 6.47 -12.05 -8.07
N GLN A 410 7.57 -12.82 -8.10
CA GLN A 410 7.86 -13.86 -7.11
C GLN A 410 8.31 -13.31 -5.75
N ARG A 411 8.68 -12.02 -5.68
CA ARG A 411 9.60 -11.48 -4.65
C ARG A 411 9.01 -10.47 -3.67
N LEU A 412 7.77 -10.05 -3.85
CA LEU A 412 7.14 -9.10 -2.94
C LEU A 412 6.53 -9.82 -1.73
N THR A 413 7.05 -9.47 -0.55
CA THR A 413 6.59 -9.77 0.82
C THR A 413 5.98 -11.16 1.02
N ARG A 414 6.75 -12.09 1.62
CA ARG A 414 6.16 -13.23 2.33
C ARG A 414 5.10 -12.67 3.27
N GLY A 415 3.87 -13.16 3.17
CA GLY A 415 2.82 -12.76 4.10
C GLY A 415 3.26 -13.05 5.53
N SER A 416 2.87 -12.19 6.47
CA SER A 416 3.13 -12.44 7.88
C SER A 416 2.44 -13.73 8.34
N ASN A 417 2.80 -14.26 9.51
CA ASN A 417 2.16 -15.45 10.09
C ASN A 417 0.64 -15.28 10.29
N LYS A 418 0.13 -14.04 10.34
CA LYS A 418 -1.32 -13.73 10.37
C LYS A 418 -1.99 -13.85 9.00
N SER A 419 -1.23 -13.71 7.92
CA SER A 419 -1.72 -13.81 6.55
C SER A 419 -1.97 -15.27 6.18
N THR A 420 -3.11 -15.52 5.54
CA THR A 420 -3.54 -16.85 5.07
C THR A 420 -3.94 -16.77 3.60
N VAL A 421 -4.12 -17.92 2.95
CA VAL A 421 -4.69 -18.00 1.59
C VAL A 421 -6.00 -17.20 1.51
N ALA A 422 -6.88 -17.32 2.51
CA ALA A 422 -8.16 -16.62 2.55
C ALA A 422 -8.03 -15.09 2.60
N THR A 423 -7.04 -14.55 3.32
CA THR A 423 -6.85 -13.09 3.44
C THR A 423 -6.20 -12.50 2.21
N VAL A 424 -5.24 -13.20 1.59
CA VAL A 424 -4.54 -12.73 0.38
C VAL A 424 -5.46 -12.76 -0.83
N THR A 425 -6.37 -13.73 -0.90
CA THR A 425 -7.39 -13.85 -1.97
C THR A 425 -8.63 -12.99 -1.75
N GLU A 426 -8.67 -12.25 -0.65
CA GLU A 426 -9.80 -11.48 -0.16
C GLU A 426 -11.07 -12.29 0.21
N ILE A 427 -11.04 -13.62 0.09
CA ILE A 427 -12.17 -14.50 0.39
C ILE A 427 -12.60 -14.36 1.86
N ALA A 428 -11.64 -14.19 2.78
CA ALA A 428 -11.92 -14.00 4.19
C ALA A 428 -12.81 -12.76 4.43
N GLN A 429 -12.63 -11.68 3.66
CA GLN A 429 -13.35 -10.44 3.83
C GLN A 429 -14.83 -10.62 3.53
N TYR A 430 -15.16 -11.29 2.42
CA TYR A 430 -16.53 -11.63 2.06
C TYR A 430 -17.14 -12.65 3.02
N LEU A 431 -16.40 -13.67 3.44
CA LEU A 431 -16.87 -14.64 4.41
C LEU A 431 -17.19 -14.00 5.77
N ARG A 432 -16.37 -13.06 6.25
CA ARG A 432 -16.65 -12.32 7.49
C ARG A 432 -17.97 -11.54 7.41
N VAL A 433 -18.25 -10.89 6.29
CA VAL A 433 -19.53 -10.18 6.09
C VAL A 433 -20.69 -11.18 6.01
N LEU A 434 -20.51 -12.30 5.30
CA LEU A 434 -21.53 -13.35 5.20
C LEU A 434 -21.88 -13.94 6.58
N TYR A 435 -20.89 -14.31 7.38
CA TYR A 435 -21.09 -14.85 8.72
C TYR A 435 -21.67 -13.82 9.69
N ALA A 436 -21.26 -12.55 9.61
CA ALA A 436 -21.83 -11.49 10.45
C ALA A 436 -23.32 -11.23 10.17
N ARG A 437 -23.77 -11.42 8.91
CA ARG A 437 -25.13 -11.11 8.49
C ARG A 437 -26.09 -12.29 8.46
N ALA A 438 -25.60 -13.47 8.08
CA ALA A 438 -26.41 -14.68 7.92
C ALA A 438 -26.08 -15.78 8.95
N GLY A 439 -25.01 -15.62 9.73
CA GLY A 439 -24.59 -16.59 10.74
C GLY A 439 -25.45 -16.52 12.00
N ILE A 440 -25.74 -17.69 12.57
CA ILE A 440 -26.41 -17.82 13.86
C ILE A 440 -25.33 -17.92 14.93
N LEU A 441 -25.34 -16.98 15.88
CA LEU A 441 -24.46 -17.03 17.04
C LEU A 441 -24.99 -18.08 18.02
N HIS A 442 -24.11 -18.97 18.46
CA HIS A 442 -24.38 -19.95 19.51
C HIS A 442 -23.69 -19.52 20.80
N SER A 443 -24.22 -19.94 21.94
CA SER A 443 -23.57 -19.72 23.24
C SER A 443 -22.20 -20.41 23.26
N PRO A 444 -21.10 -19.68 23.57
CA PRO A 444 -19.79 -20.27 23.80
C PRO A 444 -19.73 -21.27 24.97
N ILE A 445 -20.69 -21.21 25.90
CA ILE A 445 -20.75 -22.04 27.10
C ILE A 445 -21.62 -23.27 26.87
N THR A 446 -22.86 -23.06 26.40
CA THR A 446 -23.86 -24.14 26.28
C THR A 446 -23.91 -24.73 24.88
N GLY A 447 -23.43 -24.02 23.86
CA GLY A 447 -23.48 -24.45 22.47
C GLY A 447 -24.84 -24.31 21.79
N GLU A 448 -25.87 -23.88 22.53
CA GLU A 448 -27.24 -23.66 22.04
C GLU A 448 -27.33 -22.38 21.18
N PRO A 449 -28.22 -22.32 20.18
CA PRO A 449 -28.45 -21.10 19.41
C PRO A 449 -29.02 -20.02 20.34
N LEU A 450 -28.54 -18.78 20.18
CA LEU A 450 -29.04 -17.69 20.99
C LEU A 450 -30.44 -17.26 20.50
N GLU A 451 -31.33 -17.00 21.44
CA GLU A 451 -32.74 -16.66 21.18
C GLU A 451 -33.08 -15.25 21.66
N GLU A 452 -34.28 -14.79 21.32
CA GLU A 452 -34.85 -13.56 21.88
C GLU A 452 -35.44 -13.85 23.27
N LEU A 453 -35.01 -13.10 24.29
CA LEU A 453 -35.59 -13.19 25.63
C LEU A 453 -36.68 -12.14 25.80
N THR A 454 -37.79 -12.56 26.40
CA THR A 454 -38.86 -11.66 26.83
C THR A 454 -38.43 -10.80 28.02
N GLU A 455 -39.09 -9.65 28.20
CA GLU A 455 -38.87 -8.77 29.37
C GLU A 455 -39.02 -9.55 30.70
N ASP A 456 -39.96 -10.49 30.79
CA ASP A 456 -40.17 -11.33 31.97
C ASP A 456 -38.95 -12.20 32.31
N ASN A 457 -38.27 -12.73 31.29
CA ASN A 457 -37.05 -13.52 31.49
C ASN A 457 -35.90 -12.65 31.99
N LEU A 458 -35.77 -11.42 31.45
CA LEU A 458 -34.75 -10.47 31.88
C LEU A 458 -34.93 -10.06 33.35
N VAL A 459 -36.16 -9.82 33.80
CA VAL A 459 -36.45 -9.51 35.21
C VAL A 459 -36.02 -10.65 36.13
N ARG A 460 -36.29 -11.91 35.77
CA ARG A 460 -35.84 -13.08 36.54
C ARG A 460 -34.31 -13.17 36.62
N LEU A 461 -33.62 -12.87 35.52
CA LEU A 461 -32.16 -12.85 35.44
C LEU A 461 -31.53 -11.78 36.33
N ILE A 462 -32.08 -10.56 36.32
CA ILE A 462 -31.61 -9.47 37.19
C ILE A 462 -31.72 -9.89 38.67
N LYS A 463 -32.87 -10.46 39.08
CA LYS A 463 -33.05 -10.99 40.44
C LYS A 463 -32.07 -12.12 40.76
N LYS A 464 -31.82 -13.05 39.83
CA LYS A 464 -30.84 -14.13 39.99
C LYS A 464 -29.41 -13.60 40.20
N HIS A 465 -28.99 -12.58 39.44
CA HIS A 465 -27.69 -11.92 39.64
C HIS A 465 -27.63 -11.17 40.98
N ARG A 466 -28.72 -10.51 41.40
CA ARG A 466 -28.82 -9.87 42.71
C ARG A 466 -28.67 -10.87 43.86
N HIS A 467 -29.33 -12.02 43.80
CA HIS A 467 -29.18 -13.09 44.81
C HIS A 467 -27.75 -13.67 44.86
N ARG A 468 -27.05 -13.76 43.72
CA ARG A 468 -25.65 -14.22 43.66
C ARG A 468 -24.64 -13.19 44.20
N HIS A 469 -24.99 -11.90 44.23
CA HIS A 469 -24.15 -10.82 44.73
C HIS A 469 -24.80 -10.11 45.93
N PRO A 470 -24.98 -10.78 47.09
CA PRO A 470 -25.74 -10.23 48.20
C PRO A 470 -25.11 -8.96 48.81
N ARG A 471 -23.78 -8.77 48.66
CA ARG A 471 -23.02 -7.61 49.14
C ARG A 471 -22.74 -6.62 48.00
N GLY A 472 -22.98 -5.33 48.23
CA GLY A 472 -22.72 -4.24 47.27
C GLY A 472 -23.93 -3.82 46.43
N LYS A 473 -23.82 -2.67 45.75
CA LYS A 473 -24.84 -2.12 44.85
C LYS A 473 -24.63 -2.60 43.42
N ILE A 474 -25.72 -2.83 42.68
CA ILE A 474 -25.69 -3.17 41.25
C ILE A 474 -26.28 -2.00 40.46
N ALA A 475 -25.47 -1.37 39.61
CA ALA A 475 -25.94 -0.33 38.71
C ALA A 475 -26.57 -0.94 37.46
N LEU A 476 -27.73 -0.42 37.08
CA LEU A 476 -28.49 -0.74 35.87
C LEU A 476 -28.21 0.35 34.83
N ALA A 477 -27.65 -0.01 33.68
CA ALA A 477 -27.23 0.94 32.67
C ALA A 477 -27.65 0.58 31.24
N ALA A 478 -27.88 1.60 30.41
CA ALA A 478 -28.16 1.46 28.99
C ALA A 478 -26.89 1.73 28.16
N PRO A 479 -26.49 0.84 27.24
CA PRO A 479 -25.35 1.07 26.37
C PRO A 479 -25.69 2.13 25.29
N LEU A 480 -25.04 3.29 25.33
CA LEU A 480 -25.24 4.37 24.35
C LEU A 480 -24.31 4.21 23.13
N ILE A 481 -23.03 3.99 23.40
CA ILE A 481 -21.99 3.87 22.39
C ILE A 481 -21.19 2.59 22.62
N ARG A 482 -20.90 1.91 21.52
CA ARG A 482 -20.05 0.72 21.49
C ARG A 482 -18.98 0.85 20.41
N ALA A 483 -17.71 0.83 20.82
CA ALA A 483 -16.52 0.86 19.97
C ALA A 483 -16.56 1.89 18.83
N ARG A 484 -16.89 3.15 19.17
CA ARG A 484 -16.84 4.27 18.21
C ARG A 484 -15.81 5.30 18.63
N LYS A 485 -15.12 5.84 17.64
CA LYS A 485 -14.19 6.95 17.83
C LYS A 485 -14.93 8.28 18.00
N GLY A 486 -14.43 9.14 18.87
CA GLY A 486 -14.98 10.48 19.06
C GLY A 486 -14.97 10.94 20.52
N HIS A 487 -15.15 12.25 20.72
CA HIS A 487 -15.16 12.85 22.05
C HIS A 487 -16.41 12.52 22.87
N HIS A 488 -17.50 12.10 22.22
CA HIS A 488 -18.77 11.68 22.84
C HIS A 488 -19.39 12.63 23.88
N ARG A 489 -19.00 13.91 23.89
CA ARG A 489 -19.66 14.97 24.69
C ARG A 489 -21.18 15.03 24.52
N PRO A 490 -21.74 14.83 23.30
CA PRO A 490 -23.20 14.78 23.15
C PRO A 490 -23.89 13.69 23.98
N CYS A 491 -23.19 12.62 24.37
CA CYS A 491 -23.75 11.61 25.28
C CYS A 491 -23.87 12.12 26.71
N ALA A 492 -22.92 12.94 27.18
CA ALA A 492 -23.00 13.59 28.48
C ALA A 492 -24.10 14.67 28.50
N GLU A 493 -24.17 15.52 27.47
CA GLU A 493 -25.25 16.51 27.30
C GLU A 493 -26.64 15.83 27.25
N TRP A 494 -26.74 14.72 26.52
CA TRP A 494 -27.97 13.91 26.48
C TRP A 494 -28.30 13.33 27.86
N ALA A 495 -27.32 12.75 28.56
CA ALA A 495 -27.52 12.20 29.90
C ALA A 495 -27.97 13.27 30.91
N GLU A 496 -27.39 14.47 30.83
CA GLU A 496 -27.76 15.62 31.65
C GLU A 496 -29.20 16.06 31.40
N SER A 497 -29.61 16.17 30.12
CA SER A 497 -30.99 16.51 29.75
C SER A 497 -32.03 15.47 30.20
N HIS A 498 -31.61 14.24 30.49
CA HIS A 498 -32.46 13.15 31.01
C HIS A 498 -32.29 12.94 32.53
N GLY A 499 -31.62 13.87 33.23
CA GLY A 499 -31.46 13.85 34.69
C GLY A 499 -30.52 12.77 35.22
N LEU A 500 -29.64 12.22 34.37
CA LEU A 500 -28.66 11.22 34.76
C LEU A 500 -27.39 11.90 35.28
N SER A 501 -26.86 11.42 36.41
CA SER A 501 -25.67 11.99 37.06
C SER A 501 -24.37 11.26 36.72
N LEU A 502 -24.45 10.02 36.23
CA LEU A 502 -23.31 9.13 36.01
C LEU A 502 -23.37 8.45 34.63
N LEU A 503 -22.21 8.46 33.95
CA LEU A 503 -21.91 7.61 32.81
C LEU A 503 -20.85 6.58 33.22
N ARG A 504 -20.75 5.49 32.47
CA ARG A 504 -19.58 4.60 32.49
C ARG A 504 -18.86 4.72 31.15
N CYS A 505 -17.64 5.25 31.17
CA CYS A 505 -16.79 5.38 29.99
C CYS A 505 -15.61 4.42 30.12
N ASP A 506 -15.47 3.47 29.19
CA ASP A 506 -14.38 2.47 29.14
C ASP A 506 -14.16 1.71 30.46
N GLY A 507 -15.24 1.42 31.19
CA GLY A 507 -15.21 0.71 32.47
C GLY A 507 -15.05 1.60 33.71
N VAL A 508 -14.86 2.91 33.55
CA VAL A 508 -14.76 3.87 34.65
C VAL A 508 -16.08 4.64 34.80
N LEU A 509 -16.60 4.74 36.03
CA LEU A 509 -17.75 5.58 36.33
C LEU A 509 -17.32 7.05 36.35
N THR A 510 -17.92 7.86 35.49
CA THR A 510 -17.59 9.27 35.29
C THR A 510 -18.82 10.14 35.55
N PRO A 511 -18.70 11.20 36.37
CA PRO A 511 -19.76 12.19 36.52
C PRO A 511 -20.13 12.84 35.17
N VAL A 512 -21.41 13.14 34.98
CA VAL A 512 -21.89 13.87 33.80
C VAL A 512 -21.50 15.35 33.87
N ALA A 513 -21.51 15.93 35.08
CA ALA A 513 -21.03 17.28 35.33
C ALA A 513 -19.53 17.40 34.98
N ASP A 514 -19.17 18.45 34.24
CA ASP A 514 -17.81 18.76 33.80
C ASP A 514 -17.12 17.66 32.96
N PHE A 515 -17.89 16.90 32.17
CA PHE A 515 -17.35 15.84 31.32
C PHE A 515 -16.31 16.36 30.31
N PRO A 516 -15.01 16.00 30.42
CA PRO A 516 -13.94 16.60 29.61
C PRO A 516 -13.99 16.18 28.12
N GLY A 517 -14.73 15.12 27.80
CA GLY A 517 -14.72 14.47 26.48
C GLY A 517 -13.66 13.38 26.40
N LEU A 518 -13.92 12.35 25.59
CA LEU A 518 -13.01 11.21 25.37
C LEU A 518 -12.05 11.49 24.19
N ASP A 519 -11.06 10.63 23.97
CA ASP A 519 -10.09 10.79 22.88
C ASP A 519 -10.74 10.58 21.50
N ARG A 520 -10.63 11.56 20.60
CA ARG A 520 -11.19 11.47 19.25
C ARG A 520 -10.62 10.34 18.38
N TYR A 521 -9.42 9.87 18.65
CA TYR A 521 -8.72 8.91 17.79
C TYR A 521 -8.81 7.46 18.27
N ARG A 522 -9.26 7.25 19.51
CA ARG A 522 -9.47 5.94 20.14
C ARG A 522 -10.94 5.54 20.09
N GLU A 523 -11.19 4.23 20.07
CA GLU A 523 -12.55 3.68 20.17
C GLU A 523 -12.97 3.63 21.64
N HIS A 524 -14.21 4.02 21.92
CA HIS A 524 -14.75 4.12 23.28
C HIS A 524 -16.08 3.38 23.44
N ASP A 525 -16.35 2.90 24.66
CA ASP A 525 -17.62 2.35 25.11
C ASP A 525 -18.24 3.27 26.18
N VAL A 526 -19.50 3.70 25.97
CA VAL A 526 -20.21 4.62 26.88
C VAL A 526 -21.55 4.03 27.29
N ASP A 527 -21.78 3.87 28.60
CA ASP A 527 -23.04 3.43 29.20
C ASP A 527 -23.66 4.54 30.05
N ALA A 528 -24.98 4.72 29.95
CA ALA A 528 -25.76 5.62 30.78
C ALA A 528 -26.35 4.89 31.98
N VAL A 529 -26.10 5.37 33.20
CA VAL A 529 -26.53 4.70 34.43
C VAL A 529 -27.89 5.22 34.88
N PHE A 530 -28.91 4.36 34.89
CA PHE A 530 -30.31 4.70 35.18
C PHE A 530 -30.75 4.41 36.62
N GLY A 531 -29.96 3.69 37.40
CA GLY A 531 -30.27 3.44 38.80
C GLY A 531 -29.35 2.43 39.45
N MET A 532 -29.31 2.45 40.78
CA MET A 532 -28.53 1.52 41.58
C MET A 532 -29.47 0.65 42.44
N MET A 533 -29.49 -0.65 42.15
CA MET A 533 -30.19 -1.64 42.95
C MET A 533 -29.41 -1.95 44.23
N GLN A 534 -30.05 -1.74 45.37
CA GLN A 534 -29.52 -1.94 46.71
C GLN A 534 -29.70 -3.39 47.19
N SER A 535 -29.24 -3.65 48.42
CA SER A 535 -29.21 -5.00 48.95
C SER A 535 -30.59 -5.62 49.20
N ASP A 536 -31.57 -4.77 49.50
CA ASP A 536 -32.98 -5.07 49.78
C ASP A 536 -33.87 -5.07 48.51
N GLU A 537 -33.25 -5.08 47.32
CA GLU A 537 -33.91 -4.96 46.00
C GLU A 537 -34.59 -3.60 45.74
N SER A 538 -34.42 -2.61 46.62
CA SER A 538 -34.80 -1.23 46.32
C SER A 538 -33.89 -0.63 45.25
N ILE A 539 -34.42 0.24 44.40
CA ILE A 539 -33.66 0.89 43.33
C ILE A 539 -33.59 2.38 43.62
N LEU A 540 -32.37 2.87 43.82
CA LEU A 540 -32.08 4.30 43.90
C LEU A 540 -31.99 4.86 42.48
N LYS A 541 -32.92 5.73 42.12
CA LYS A 541 -32.90 6.46 40.84
C LYS A 541 -31.95 7.67 40.90
N PRO A 542 -31.54 8.21 39.74
CA PRO A 542 -30.62 9.34 39.65
C PRO A 542 -31.15 10.64 40.28
N ASP A 543 -32.48 10.78 40.32
CA ASP A 543 -33.22 11.88 40.96
C ASP A 543 -33.25 11.79 42.51
N GLY A 544 -32.63 10.76 43.09
CA GLY A 544 -32.60 10.51 44.53
C GLY A 544 -33.82 9.75 45.07
N THR A 545 -34.78 9.38 44.22
CA THR A 545 -35.95 8.61 44.64
C THR A 545 -35.61 7.13 44.81
N ILE A 546 -36.16 6.50 45.87
CA ILE A 546 -36.03 5.07 46.13
C ILE A 546 -37.35 4.39 45.75
N VAL A 547 -37.28 3.45 44.82
CA VAL A 547 -38.45 2.73 44.32
C VAL A 547 -38.31 1.24 44.64
N THR A 548 -39.38 0.62 45.13
CA THR A 548 -39.40 -0.78 45.56
C THR A 548 -40.45 -1.59 44.79
N GLY A 549 -40.17 -2.88 44.59
CA GLY A 549 -41.09 -3.83 43.97
C GLY A 549 -40.88 -4.07 42.47
N GLU A 550 -41.37 -5.21 41.99
CA GLU A 550 -41.12 -5.70 40.64
C GLU A 550 -41.69 -4.80 39.52
N LYS A 551 -42.80 -4.10 39.80
CA LYS A 551 -43.41 -3.15 38.85
C LYS A 551 -42.48 -1.96 38.56
N ALA A 552 -41.73 -1.49 39.56
CA ALA A 552 -40.75 -0.42 39.40
C ALA A 552 -39.55 -0.88 38.57
N LEU A 553 -39.03 -2.08 38.85
CA LEU A 553 -37.95 -2.69 38.07
C LEU A 553 -38.36 -2.89 36.60
N ARG A 554 -39.58 -3.36 36.32
CA ARG A 554 -40.09 -3.50 34.94
C ARG A 554 -40.17 -2.15 34.22
N SER A 555 -40.65 -1.11 34.90
CA SER A 555 -40.73 0.23 34.32
C SER A 555 -39.35 0.78 33.95
N LEU A 556 -38.38 0.65 34.87
CA LEU A 556 -37.01 1.11 34.64
C LEU A 556 -36.32 0.29 33.53
N LEU A 557 -36.52 -1.03 33.54
CA LEU A 557 -35.97 -1.90 32.51
C LEU A 557 -36.52 -1.55 31.11
N LYS A 558 -37.80 -1.23 30.98
CA LYS A 558 -38.38 -0.77 29.70
C LYS A 558 -37.70 0.48 29.17
N GLU A 559 -37.44 1.44 30.05
CA GLU A 559 -36.74 2.68 29.71
C GLU A 559 -35.30 2.42 29.26
N ILE A 560 -34.57 1.62 30.05
CA ILE A 560 -33.20 1.19 29.73
C ILE A 560 -33.14 0.46 28.39
N LEU A 561 -34.06 -0.47 28.15
CA LEU A 561 -34.12 -1.24 26.90
C LEU A 561 -34.48 -0.34 25.72
N ALA A 562 -35.39 0.62 25.85
CA ALA A 562 -35.72 1.54 24.76
C ALA A 562 -34.50 2.37 24.33
N ILE A 563 -33.74 2.88 25.31
CA ILE A 563 -32.56 3.73 25.09
C ILE A 563 -31.36 2.89 24.61
N GLY A 564 -31.15 1.74 25.24
CA GLY A 564 -30.10 0.78 24.95
C GLY A 564 -30.35 -0.11 23.73
N LYS A 565 -31.41 0.15 22.96
CA LYS A 565 -31.82 -0.63 21.77
C LYS A 565 -31.99 -2.13 22.05
N GLY A 566 -32.67 -2.45 23.15
CA GLY A 566 -32.94 -3.80 23.60
C GLY A 566 -31.81 -4.40 24.44
N ALA A 567 -30.91 -3.59 25.00
CA ALA A 567 -29.84 -4.06 25.88
C ALA A 567 -29.77 -3.29 27.22
N CYS A 568 -29.35 -4.01 28.26
CA CYS A 568 -29.17 -3.55 29.62
C CYS A 568 -27.85 -4.13 30.17
N VAL A 569 -27.02 -3.29 30.77
CA VAL A 569 -25.75 -3.69 31.38
C VAL A 569 -25.89 -3.64 32.90
N LEU A 570 -25.53 -4.73 33.58
CA LEU A 570 -25.37 -4.77 35.02
C LEU A 570 -23.92 -4.47 35.37
N ILE A 571 -23.70 -3.48 36.23
CA ILE A 571 -22.38 -2.97 36.58
C ILE A 571 -22.20 -3.02 38.11
N THR A 572 -21.00 -3.36 38.58
CA THR A 572 -20.64 -3.24 40.00
C THR A 572 -20.47 -1.78 40.42
N GLU A 573 -20.44 -1.52 41.72
CA GLU A 573 -20.04 -0.20 42.26
C GLU A 573 -18.64 0.24 41.82
N SER A 574 -17.75 -0.70 41.48
CA SER A 574 -16.41 -0.44 40.95
C SER A 574 -16.35 -0.23 39.43
N GLY A 575 -17.49 -0.18 38.73
CA GLY A 575 -17.54 0.03 37.29
C GLY A 575 -17.29 -1.23 36.44
N LYS A 576 -17.08 -2.41 37.05
CA LYS A 576 -16.89 -3.67 36.31
C LYS A 576 -18.22 -4.23 35.81
N THR A 577 -18.23 -4.83 34.62
CA THR A 577 -19.43 -5.49 34.07
C THR A 577 -19.72 -6.78 34.83
N LEU A 578 -20.93 -6.91 35.39
CA LEU A 578 -21.45 -8.15 35.98
C LEU A 578 -22.15 -9.03 34.96
N ALA A 579 -23.01 -8.43 34.13
CA ALA A 579 -23.73 -9.13 33.08
C ALA A 579 -24.13 -8.15 31.98
N TYR A 580 -24.15 -8.64 30.75
CA TYR A 580 -24.79 -7.96 29.62
C TYR A 580 -26.08 -8.70 29.32
N LEU A 581 -27.20 -8.01 29.40
CA LEU A 581 -28.55 -8.54 29.22
C LEU A 581 -29.17 -7.90 27.98
N SER A 582 -29.87 -8.67 27.16
CA SER A 582 -30.55 -8.15 25.97
C SER A 582 -31.84 -8.91 25.70
N THR A 583 -32.80 -8.24 25.06
CA THR A 583 -34.00 -8.88 24.50
C THR A 583 -33.70 -9.70 23.25
N SER A 584 -32.46 -9.66 22.75
CA SER A 584 -32.00 -10.41 21.59
C SER A 584 -30.67 -11.09 21.88
N ARG A 585 -30.46 -12.28 21.31
CA ARG A 585 -29.16 -12.99 21.34
C ARG A 585 -28.72 -13.35 22.76
N SER A 586 -29.61 -14.01 23.49
CA SER A 586 -29.31 -14.52 24.82
C SER A 586 -29.37 -16.04 24.85
N ASP A 587 -28.54 -16.61 25.70
CA ASP A 587 -28.49 -18.04 25.94
C ASP A 587 -29.71 -18.44 26.80
N PRO A 588 -30.59 -19.35 26.31
CA PRO A 588 -31.79 -19.75 27.05
C PRO A 588 -31.49 -20.39 28.41
N ALA A 589 -30.36 -21.06 28.57
CA ALA A 589 -30.02 -21.81 29.77
C ALA A 589 -29.30 -20.96 30.82
N THR A 590 -28.35 -20.12 30.39
CA THR A 590 -27.57 -19.26 31.30
C THR A 590 -28.21 -17.89 31.50
N GLY A 591 -28.94 -17.40 30.49
CA GLY A 591 -29.50 -16.05 30.40
C GLY A 591 -28.46 -14.97 30.09
N GLU A 592 -27.23 -15.37 29.80
CA GLU A 592 -26.17 -14.46 29.37
C GLU A 592 -26.45 -13.96 27.95
N SER A 593 -26.27 -12.65 27.71
CA SER A 593 -26.51 -12.07 26.38
C SER A 593 -25.22 -11.64 25.72
N TYR A 594 -25.17 -11.83 24.40
CA TYR A 594 -23.97 -11.60 23.61
C TYR A 594 -24.14 -10.39 22.67
N PRO A 595 -23.05 -9.66 22.38
CA PRO A 595 -23.11 -8.49 21.50
C PRO A 595 -23.45 -8.88 20.05
N GLU A 596 -23.81 -7.87 19.24
CA GLU A 596 -23.96 -8.06 17.80
C GLU A 596 -22.64 -8.50 17.17
N VAL A 597 -22.73 -9.50 16.28
CA VAL A 597 -21.57 -9.96 15.52
C VAL A 597 -21.31 -8.98 14.38
N ASP A 598 -20.28 -8.15 14.55
CA ASP A 598 -19.70 -7.33 13.48
C ASP A 598 -18.62 -8.15 12.72
N PRO A 599 -18.37 -7.89 11.43
CA PRO A 599 -17.23 -8.48 10.71
C PRO A 599 -15.87 -8.37 11.43
N LYS A 600 -15.65 -7.35 12.28
CA LYS A 600 -14.47 -7.23 13.14
C LYS A 600 -14.34 -8.37 14.15
N HIS A 601 -15.44 -8.90 14.69
CA HIS A 601 -15.43 -10.06 15.60
C HIS A 601 -15.01 -11.36 14.90
N LEU A 602 -15.13 -11.40 13.57
CA LEU A 602 -14.74 -12.54 12.73
C LEU A 602 -13.36 -12.32 12.08
N SER A 603 -12.60 -11.32 12.52
CA SER A 603 -11.29 -10.97 11.99
C SER A 603 -10.18 -11.23 13.00
N TRP A 604 -9.27 -12.15 12.69
CA TRP A 604 -8.06 -12.38 13.51
C TRP A 604 -7.00 -11.29 13.38
N ASN A 605 -7.20 -10.33 12.48
CA ASN A 605 -6.39 -9.11 12.39
C ASN A 605 -6.97 -7.95 13.23
N SER A 606 -8.11 -8.15 13.91
CA SER A 606 -8.73 -7.13 14.75
C SER A 606 -8.65 -7.53 16.23
N PRO A 607 -8.37 -6.60 17.14
CA PRO A 607 -8.37 -6.88 18.57
C PRO A 607 -9.68 -7.46 19.12
N ARG A 608 -10.82 -7.17 18.45
CA ARG A 608 -12.13 -7.67 18.87
C ARG A 608 -12.41 -9.11 18.42
N GLY A 609 -11.68 -9.61 17.42
CA GLY A 609 -11.90 -10.94 16.85
C GLY A 609 -10.77 -11.91 17.14
N TRP A 610 -9.55 -11.43 17.38
CA TRP A 610 -8.39 -12.29 17.58
C TRP A 610 -8.46 -13.10 18.88
N CYS A 611 -7.83 -14.27 18.91
CA CYS A 611 -7.62 -15.00 20.16
C CYS A 611 -6.70 -14.17 21.07
N PRO A 612 -7.05 -13.96 22.36
CA PRO A 612 -6.26 -13.11 23.27
C PRO A 612 -4.84 -13.65 23.50
N ASP A 613 -4.68 -14.97 23.58
CA ASP A 613 -3.41 -15.60 23.94
C ASP A 613 -2.39 -15.63 22.80
N CYS A 614 -2.86 -15.68 21.55
CA CYS A 614 -1.98 -15.70 20.37
C CYS A 614 -2.11 -14.45 19.48
N ARG A 615 -2.91 -13.46 19.89
CA ARG A 615 -3.19 -12.22 19.14
C ARG A 615 -3.47 -12.45 17.63
N GLY A 616 -4.17 -13.55 17.31
CA GLY A 616 -4.60 -13.86 15.95
C GLY A 616 -3.58 -14.59 15.07
N HIS A 617 -2.42 -14.97 15.62
CA HIS A 617 -1.41 -15.73 14.89
C HIS A 617 -1.72 -17.23 14.82
N GLY A 618 -2.42 -17.79 15.81
CA GLY A 618 -2.75 -19.22 15.90
C GLY A 618 -1.64 -20.12 16.44
N LEU A 619 -0.47 -19.55 16.72
CA LEU A 619 0.67 -20.23 17.34
C LEU A 619 0.85 -19.78 18.80
N LYS A 620 1.55 -20.60 19.59
CA LYS A 620 1.86 -20.29 20.99
C LYS A 620 2.90 -19.17 21.07
N VAL A 621 2.67 -18.23 21.99
CA VAL A 621 3.54 -17.10 22.26
C VAL A 621 4.15 -17.31 23.65
N GLU A 622 5.45 -17.05 23.80
CA GLU A 622 6.10 -17.08 25.12
C GLU A 622 5.59 -15.94 26.01
N SER A 623 5.50 -16.17 27.33
CA SER A 623 4.79 -15.31 28.28
C SER A 623 5.32 -13.87 28.35
N PHE A 624 4.40 -12.91 28.51
CA PHE A 624 4.68 -11.48 28.69
C PHE A 624 4.99 -11.13 30.15
N SER A 625 5.82 -10.11 30.39
CA SER A 625 5.73 -9.32 31.61
C SER A 625 4.63 -8.25 31.44
N SER A 626 3.98 -7.83 32.54
CA SER A 626 2.88 -6.85 32.50
C SER A 626 3.26 -5.52 31.86
N ASP A 627 4.53 -5.13 31.95
CA ASP A 627 5.03 -3.83 31.50
C ASP A 627 5.34 -3.81 29.98
N GLU A 628 5.50 -4.98 29.35
CA GLU A 628 5.76 -5.10 27.91
C GLU A 628 4.47 -5.11 27.05
N GLU A 629 3.29 -5.36 27.64
CA GLU A 629 2.04 -5.52 26.88
C GLU A 629 1.58 -4.25 26.16
N GLU A 630 1.87 -3.06 26.70
CA GLU A 630 1.45 -1.77 26.15
C GLU A 630 2.37 -1.24 25.04
N THR A 631 3.61 -1.76 24.93
CA THR A 631 4.66 -1.21 24.04
C THR A 631 5.07 -2.13 22.88
N LEU A 632 4.65 -3.41 22.89
CA LEU A 632 5.01 -4.38 21.85
C LEU A 632 4.33 -4.08 20.51
N ASN A 633 5.13 -3.71 19.51
CA ASN A 633 4.70 -3.69 18.11
C ASN A 633 4.56 -5.14 17.57
N GLU A 634 3.79 -5.32 16.49
CA GLU A 634 3.55 -6.65 15.89
C GLU A 634 4.84 -7.37 15.45
N ASN A 635 5.92 -6.62 15.19
CA ASN A 635 7.21 -7.16 14.78
C ASN A 635 7.96 -7.82 15.94
N ALA A 636 7.91 -7.25 17.15
CA ALA A 636 8.56 -7.80 18.34
C ALA A 636 7.87 -9.10 18.84
N LEU A 637 6.58 -9.26 18.53
CA LEU A 637 5.84 -10.51 18.79
C LEU A 637 6.30 -11.67 17.90
N ALA A 638 6.70 -11.41 16.65
CA ALA A 638 7.09 -12.45 15.71
C ALA A 638 8.35 -13.22 16.13
N ASP A 639 9.30 -12.56 16.80
CA ASP A 639 10.56 -13.15 17.26
C ASP A 639 10.39 -14.08 18.49
N ARG A 640 9.24 -14.02 19.18
CA ARG A 640 8.93 -14.80 20.40
C ARG A 640 7.81 -15.84 20.18
N MET A 641 7.51 -16.16 18.93
CA MET A 641 6.54 -17.18 18.55
C MET A 641 7.21 -18.55 18.41
N THR A 642 6.55 -19.60 18.89
CA THR A 642 6.99 -20.98 18.67
C THR A 642 6.21 -21.64 17.54
N ASP A 643 6.71 -22.78 17.04
CA ASP A 643 6.00 -23.59 16.03
C ASP A 643 4.83 -24.41 16.61
N GLU A 644 4.55 -24.29 17.91
CA GLU A 644 3.45 -25.00 18.57
C GLU A 644 2.11 -24.30 18.31
N VAL A 645 1.06 -25.09 18.09
CA VAL A 645 -0.32 -24.58 17.93
C VAL A 645 -0.80 -23.96 19.24
N CYS A 646 -1.46 -22.80 19.17
CA CYS A 646 -2.01 -22.14 20.34
C CYS A 646 -3.04 -23.06 21.05
N PRO A 647 -2.90 -23.37 22.35
CA PRO A 647 -3.80 -24.29 23.05
C PRO A 647 -5.21 -23.72 23.24
N SER A 648 -5.35 -22.40 23.32
CA SER A 648 -6.62 -21.71 23.58
C SER A 648 -7.54 -21.66 22.37
N CYS A 649 -6.98 -21.34 21.20
CA CYS A 649 -7.74 -21.33 19.94
C CYS A 649 -7.54 -22.57 19.07
N GLN A 650 -6.64 -23.49 19.44
CA GLN A 650 -6.29 -24.68 18.65
C GLN A 650 -5.90 -24.35 17.20
N GLY A 651 -5.32 -23.17 16.98
CA GLY A 651 -4.92 -22.68 15.65
C GLY A 651 -6.01 -21.95 14.87
N ASP A 652 -7.22 -21.77 15.43
CA ASP A 652 -8.34 -21.09 14.76
C ASP A 652 -8.17 -19.57 14.65
N ARG A 653 -7.21 -18.99 15.37
CA ARG A 653 -6.85 -17.55 15.38
C ARG A 653 -7.93 -16.60 15.93
N LEU A 654 -9.17 -17.04 16.06
CA LEU A 654 -10.29 -16.25 16.58
C LEU A 654 -10.55 -16.49 18.06
N ASN A 655 -11.17 -15.51 18.72
CA ASN A 655 -11.70 -15.65 20.08
C ASN A 655 -12.91 -16.58 20.13
N GLN A 656 -13.40 -16.84 21.35
CA GLN A 656 -14.52 -17.74 21.57
C GLN A 656 -15.80 -17.28 20.85
N LEU A 657 -16.11 -15.98 20.88
CA LEU A 657 -17.29 -15.41 20.23
C LEU A 657 -17.27 -15.63 18.71
N GLY A 658 -16.16 -15.32 18.04
CA GLY A 658 -16.01 -15.50 16.60
C GLY A 658 -16.10 -16.97 16.15
N ARG A 659 -15.67 -17.91 17.01
CA ARG A 659 -15.78 -19.37 16.78
C ARG A 659 -17.22 -19.90 16.93
N SER A 660 -18.06 -19.22 17.70
CA SER A 660 -19.43 -19.67 17.96
C SER A 660 -20.46 -19.25 16.91
N VAL A 661 -20.06 -18.45 15.91
CA VAL A 661 -20.94 -18.07 14.79
C VAL A 661 -20.94 -19.18 13.74
N LYS A 662 -22.11 -19.75 13.44
CA LYS A 662 -22.24 -20.88 12.52
C LYS A 662 -23.25 -20.60 11.40
N LEU A 663 -22.91 -21.03 10.19
CA LEU A 663 -23.85 -21.11 9.07
C LEU A 663 -24.43 -22.52 8.99
N SER A 664 -25.70 -22.61 8.59
CA SER A 664 -26.43 -23.88 8.45
C SER A 664 -26.78 -24.16 7.00
N THR A 665 -26.69 -25.42 6.58
CA THR A 665 -27.14 -25.88 5.26
C THR A 665 -28.56 -26.43 5.30
N THR A 666 -29.17 -26.59 4.13
CA THR A 666 -30.49 -27.25 3.99
C THR A 666 -30.48 -28.71 4.46
N GLN A 667 -29.31 -29.34 4.56
CA GLN A 667 -29.11 -30.70 5.06
C GLN A 667 -28.80 -30.75 6.56
N GLY A 668 -28.91 -29.62 7.28
CA GLY A 668 -28.69 -29.54 8.73
C GLY A 668 -27.22 -29.50 9.16
N GLN A 669 -26.25 -29.50 8.24
CA GLN A 669 -24.84 -29.33 8.58
C GLN A 669 -24.58 -27.88 9.05
N LYS A 670 -23.89 -27.74 10.19
CA LYS A 670 -23.50 -26.45 10.77
C LYS A 670 -21.97 -26.30 10.76
N GLN A 671 -21.45 -25.19 10.26
CA GLN A 671 -19.99 -24.92 10.26
C GLN A 671 -19.67 -23.51 10.74
N SER A 672 -18.63 -23.40 11.59
CA SER A 672 -18.05 -22.11 11.99
C SER A 672 -17.15 -21.55 10.89
N LEU A 673 -16.78 -20.27 10.98
CA LEU A 673 -15.87 -19.66 10.01
C LEU A 673 -14.48 -20.37 10.01
N PRO A 674 -13.83 -20.63 11.16
CA PRO A 674 -12.56 -21.36 11.17
C PRO A 674 -12.64 -22.77 10.58
N ASP A 675 -13.74 -23.48 10.81
CA ASP A 675 -13.93 -24.83 10.25
C ASP A 675 -14.05 -24.78 8.73
N LEU A 676 -14.82 -23.82 8.20
CA LEU A 676 -14.94 -23.60 6.77
C LEU A 676 -13.58 -23.21 6.14
N LEU A 677 -12.76 -22.44 6.84
CA LEU A 677 -11.43 -22.06 6.36
C LEU A 677 -10.42 -23.23 6.34
N LYS A 678 -10.63 -24.30 7.12
CA LYS A 678 -9.80 -25.53 7.06
C LYS A 678 -10.06 -26.36 5.80
N CYS A 679 -11.18 -26.14 5.12
CA CYS A 679 -11.58 -26.86 3.92
C CYS A 679 -10.89 -26.34 2.65
N GLN A 680 -10.92 -27.16 1.60
CA GLN A 680 -10.46 -26.81 0.26
C GLN A 680 -11.52 -25.98 -0.50
N PRO A 681 -11.14 -25.17 -1.51
CA PRO A 681 -12.06 -24.31 -2.24
C PRO A 681 -13.33 -24.99 -2.76
N ASN A 682 -13.23 -26.22 -3.26
CA ASN A 682 -14.38 -26.97 -3.78
C ASN A 682 -15.36 -27.40 -2.68
N GLU A 683 -14.83 -27.80 -1.52
CA GLU A 683 -15.64 -28.17 -0.35
C GLU A 683 -16.39 -26.95 0.19
N VAL A 684 -15.70 -25.80 0.25
CA VAL A 684 -16.31 -24.51 0.64
C VAL A 684 -17.39 -24.10 -0.34
N LEU A 685 -17.13 -24.17 -1.65
CA LEU A 685 -18.12 -23.85 -2.68
C LEU A 685 -19.36 -24.74 -2.58
N HIS A 686 -19.15 -26.04 -2.36
CA HIS A 686 -20.23 -27.01 -2.19
C HIS A 686 -21.09 -26.70 -0.94
N PHE A 687 -20.45 -26.34 0.18
CA PHE A 687 -21.13 -25.92 1.40
C PHE A 687 -21.96 -24.64 1.17
N LEU A 688 -21.36 -23.61 0.56
CA LEU A 688 -21.99 -22.30 0.35
C LEU A 688 -23.19 -22.36 -0.60
N ASN A 689 -23.16 -23.23 -1.62
CA ASN A 689 -24.29 -23.42 -2.54
C ASN A 689 -25.51 -24.08 -1.90
N ARG A 690 -25.38 -24.68 -0.71
CA ARG A 690 -26.45 -25.38 0.01
C ARG A 690 -26.90 -24.64 1.28
N LEU A 691 -26.57 -23.37 1.41
CA LEU A 691 -26.94 -22.57 2.57
C LEU A 691 -28.46 -22.49 2.74
N SER A 692 -28.91 -22.75 3.96
CA SER A 692 -30.28 -22.49 4.38
C SER A 692 -30.33 -21.08 4.97
N VAL A 693 -31.04 -20.18 4.30
CA VAL A 693 -31.13 -18.77 4.70
C VAL A 693 -32.58 -18.34 4.82
N GLY A 694 -32.86 -17.49 5.80
CA GLY A 694 -34.15 -16.86 5.95
C GLY A 694 -34.47 -15.89 4.81
N PRO A 695 -35.72 -15.44 4.71
CA PRO A 695 -36.17 -14.54 3.64
C PRO A 695 -35.47 -13.18 3.68
N ARG A 696 -35.01 -12.71 4.86
CA ARG A 696 -34.30 -11.44 5.03
C ARG A 696 -32.84 -11.54 4.57
N GLU A 697 -32.17 -12.64 4.90
CA GLU A 697 -30.74 -12.84 4.61
C GLU A 697 -30.49 -13.21 3.14
N LYS A 698 -31.52 -13.74 2.46
CA LYS A 698 -31.44 -14.20 1.06
C LYS A 698 -30.88 -13.14 0.11
N ALA A 699 -31.29 -11.87 0.24
CA ALA A 699 -30.80 -10.78 -0.61
C ALA A 699 -29.30 -10.51 -0.42
N ILE A 700 -28.82 -10.59 0.82
CA ILE A 700 -27.40 -10.39 1.17
C ILE A 700 -26.56 -11.54 0.60
N VAL A 701 -27.01 -12.78 0.78
CA VAL A 701 -26.31 -13.95 0.27
C VAL A 701 -26.27 -13.96 -1.25
N GLN A 702 -27.34 -13.55 -1.93
CA GLN A 702 -27.36 -13.43 -3.40
C GLN A 702 -26.36 -12.41 -3.94
N ALA A 703 -26.04 -11.36 -3.19
CA ALA A 703 -25.02 -10.38 -3.58
C ALA A 703 -23.58 -10.88 -3.32
N LEU A 704 -23.35 -11.59 -2.22
CA LEU A 704 -22.00 -12.02 -1.81
C LEU A 704 -21.55 -13.35 -2.43
N LEU A 705 -22.47 -14.29 -2.62
CA LEU A 705 -22.15 -15.65 -3.05
C LEU A 705 -21.49 -15.72 -4.44
N PRO A 706 -21.91 -14.94 -5.46
CA PRO A 706 -21.23 -14.91 -6.75
C PRO A 706 -19.76 -14.48 -6.63
N GLU A 707 -19.49 -13.46 -5.80
CA GLU A 707 -18.15 -12.91 -5.58
C GLU A 707 -17.20 -13.90 -4.89
N ILE A 708 -17.72 -14.62 -3.88
CA ILE A 708 -16.98 -15.69 -3.20
C ILE A 708 -16.74 -16.86 -4.15
N SER A 709 -17.78 -17.27 -4.88
CA SER A 709 -17.72 -18.41 -5.80
C SER A 709 -16.73 -18.18 -6.94
N ALA A 710 -16.70 -16.96 -7.49
CA ALA A 710 -15.75 -16.59 -8.53
C ALA A 710 -14.30 -16.74 -8.04
N ARG A 711 -13.98 -16.20 -6.85
CA ARG A 711 -12.62 -16.28 -6.26
C ARG A 711 -12.20 -17.72 -5.95
N LEU A 712 -13.10 -18.54 -5.42
CA LEU A 712 -12.84 -19.97 -5.16
C LEU A 712 -12.56 -20.74 -6.46
N LYS A 713 -13.35 -20.49 -7.51
CA LYS A 713 -13.13 -21.09 -8.84
C LYS A 713 -11.82 -20.62 -9.47
N PHE A 714 -11.42 -19.35 -9.28
CA PHE A 714 -10.14 -18.87 -9.77
C PHE A 714 -8.96 -19.58 -9.11
N LEU A 715 -9.02 -19.83 -7.79
CA LEU A 715 -8.00 -20.64 -7.09
C LEU A 715 -7.85 -22.03 -7.71
N GLU A 716 -8.97 -22.67 -8.07
CA GLU A 716 -8.94 -23.96 -8.75
C GLU A 716 -8.35 -23.85 -10.16
N SER A 717 -8.70 -22.82 -10.92
CA SER A 717 -8.20 -22.59 -12.28
C SER A 717 -6.69 -22.40 -12.33
N VAL A 718 -6.09 -21.77 -11.33
CA VAL A 718 -4.62 -21.61 -11.23
C VAL A 718 -3.95 -22.83 -10.56
N GLY A 719 -4.66 -23.95 -10.37
CA GLY A 719 -4.08 -25.18 -9.83
C GLY A 719 -3.83 -25.17 -8.32
N LEU A 720 -4.51 -24.29 -7.57
CA LEU A 720 -4.36 -24.16 -6.11
C LEU A 720 -5.55 -24.74 -5.32
N GLY A 721 -6.42 -25.51 -5.97
CA GLY A 721 -7.58 -26.14 -5.33
C GLY A 721 -7.25 -27.13 -4.19
N TYR A 722 -5.99 -27.56 -4.05
CA TYR A 722 -5.55 -28.44 -2.97
C TYR A 722 -5.22 -27.70 -1.66
N LEU A 723 -5.14 -26.36 -1.69
CA LEU A 723 -4.80 -25.56 -0.51
C LEU A 723 -6.03 -25.34 0.37
N ALA A 724 -5.89 -25.51 1.68
CA ALA A 724 -6.86 -25.02 2.64
C ALA A 724 -6.81 -23.49 2.71
N LEU A 725 -7.96 -22.85 2.93
CA LEU A 725 -8.07 -21.39 2.99
C LEU A 725 -7.36 -20.79 4.22
N ASN A 726 -7.26 -21.52 5.33
CA ASN A 726 -6.53 -21.12 6.53
C ASN A 726 -5.02 -21.34 6.45
N ARG A 727 -4.50 -21.92 5.35
CA ARG A 727 -3.07 -22.16 5.21
C ARG A 727 -2.31 -20.85 5.29
N SER A 728 -1.27 -20.83 6.12
CA SER A 728 -0.47 -19.65 6.38
C SER A 728 0.37 -19.25 5.16
N ALA A 729 0.42 -17.96 4.85
CA ALA A 729 1.01 -17.42 3.63
C ALA A 729 2.55 -17.51 3.59
N ASP A 730 3.19 -17.61 4.75
CA ASP A 730 4.62 -17.87 4.95
C ASP A 730 5.03 -19.29 4.50
N THR A 731 4.13 -20.28 4.61
CA THR A 731 4.38 -21.68 4.22
C THR A 731 4.20 -21.96 2.72
N LEU A 732 3.89 -20.94 1.93
CA LEU A 732 3.68 -21.06 0.49
C LEU A 732 5.00 -20.97 -0.26
N SER A 733 5.18 -21.83 -1.25
CA SER A 733 6.26 -21.69 -2.23
C SER A 733 6.09 -20.41 -3.05
N GLY A 734 7.17 -19.91 -3.66
CA GLY A 734 7.13 -18.72 -4.52
C GLY A 734 6.07 -18.81 -5.61
N GLY A 735 6.00 -19.95 -6.32
CA GLY A 735 4.99 -20.20 -7.35
C GLY A 735 3.55 -20.31 -6.80
N GLU A 736 3.35 -20.87 -5.60
CA GLU A 736 2.02 -20.86 -4.95
C GLU A 736 1.57 -19.43 -4.62
N SER A 737 2.43 -18.64 -3.97
CA SER A 737 2.16 -17.24 -3.63
C SER A 737 1.86 -16.39 -4.86
N GLN A 738 2.61 -16.59 -5.93
CA GLN A 738 2.39 -15.90 -7.20
C GLN A 738 1.04 -16.24 -7.81
N ARG A 739 0.68 -17.54 -7.87
CA ARG A 739 -0.61 -17.98 -8.41
C ARG A 739 -1.80 -17.56 -7.54
N ILE A 740 -1.62 -17.46 -6.22
CA ILE A 740 -2.64 -16.88 -5.33
C ILE A 740 -2.90 -15.42 -5.70
N ARG A 741 -1.83 -14.63 -5.89
CA ARG A 741 -1.96 -13.22 -6.29
C ARG A 741 -2.60 -13.09 -7.67
N LEU A 742 -2.21 -13.95 -8.62
CA LEU A 742 -2.87 -14.04 -9.93
C LEU A 742 -4.37 -14.32 -9.78
N SER A 743 -4.75 -15.29 -8.94
CA SER A 743 -6.16 -15.60 -8.66
C SER A 743 -6.91 -14.41 -8.06
N ALA A 744 -6.29 -13.65 -7.16
CA ALA A 744 -6.89 -12.44 -6.58
C ALA A 744 -7.14 -11.37 -7.65
N GLN A 745 -6.18 -11.19 -8.58
CA GLN A 745 -6.33 -10.26 -9.70
C GLN A 745 -7.35 -10.72 -10.73
N CYS A 746 -7.41 -12.02 -11.05
CA CYS A 746 -8.48 -12.60 -11.88
C CYS A 746 -9.87 -12.47 -11.22
N GLY A 747 -9.93 -12.37 -9.90
CA GLY A 747 -11.16 -12.06 -9.15
C GLY A 747 -11.59 -10.59 -9.24
N SER A 748 -10.70 -9.68 -9.64
CA SER A 748 -11.02 -8.27 -9.80
C SER A 748 -11.74 -7.98 -11.12
N THR A 749 -12.54 -6.90 -11.15
CA THR A 749 -13.23 -6.40 -12.34
C THR A 749 -12.38 -5.41 -13.15
N LEU A 750 -11.06 -5.38 -12.92
CA LEU A 750 -10.15 -4.44 -13.56
C LEU A 750 -10.06 -4.70 -15.08
N SER A 751 -10.20 -3.63 -15.86
CA SER A 751 -10.05 -3.62 -17.32
C SER A 751 -9.19 -2.42 -17.75
N GLY A 752 -8.48 -2.54 -18.86
CA GLY A 752 -7.59 -1.49 -19.37
C GLY A 752 -6.26 -1.35 -18.64
N ALA A 753 -5.83 -2.36 -17.87
CA ALA A 753 -4.53 -2.38 -17.20
C ALA A 753 -3.48 -3.20 -17.97
N LEU A 754 -2.20 -2.95 -17.67
CA LEU A 754 -1.08 -3.82 -18.06
C LEU A 754 -0.73 -4.73 -16.88
N TYR A 755 -0.88 -6.04 -17.07
CA TYR A 755 -0.37 -7.02 -16.12
C TYR A 755 1.03 -7.46 -16.53
N VAL A 756 2.00 -7.35 -15.62
CA VAL A 756 3.39 -7.80 -15.82
C VAL A 756 3.65 -8.99 -14.89
N LEU A 757 3.93 -10.16 -15.45
CA LEU A 757 4.08 -11.42 -14.71
C LEU A 757 5.51 -11.98 -14.85
N ASP A 758 6.07 -12.48 -13.74
CA ASP A 758 7.44 -13.04 -13.69
C ASP A 758 7.43 -14.58 -13.61
N GLU A 759 7.57 -15.27 -14.75
CA GLU A 759 7.66 -16.74 -14.82
C GLU A 759 6.52 -17.47 -14.05
N PRO A 760 5.24 -17.22 -14.36
CA PRO A 760 4.10 -17.79 -13.63
C PRO A 760 4.00 -19.32 -13.72
N SER A 761 4.69 -19.96 -14.66
CA SER A 761 4.78 -21.43 -14.76
C SER A 761 5.67 -22.06 -13.67
N ILE A 762 6.39 -21.27 -12.86
CA ILE A 762 7.32 -21.81 -11.86
C ILE A 762 6.64 -22.73 -10.85
N GLY A 763 7.24 -23.91 -10.69
CA GLY A 763 6.75 -24.94 -9.78
C GLY A 763 5.38 -25.51 -10.17
N LEU A 764 4.91 -25.23 -11.39
CA LEU A 764 3.71 -25.80 -11.99
C LEU A 764 4.09 -27.08 -12.77
N HIS A 765 3.21 -28.06 -12.75
CA HIS A 765 3.39 -29.27 -13.55
C HIS A 765 2.90 -29.02 -14.98
N PRO A 766 3.51 -29.60 -16.03
CA PRO A 766 3.08 -29.38 -17.42
C PRO A 766 1.58 -29.60 -17.64
N ARG A 767 1.00 -30.64 -17.00
CA ARG A 767 -0.46 -30.90 -17.00
C ARG A 767 -1.32 -29.70 -16.59
N ASP A 768 -0.85 -28.89 -15.64
CA ASP A 768 -1.61 -27.78 -15.07
C ASP A 768 -1.29 -26.45 -15.80
N ASN A 769 -0.32 -26.45 -16.73
CA ASN A 769 0.13 -25.28 -17.49
C ASN A 769 -0.97 -24.76 -18.44
N ASP A 770 -1.71 -25.65 -19.08
CA ASP A 770 -2.85 -25.27 -19.94
C ASP A 770 -3.88 -24.40 -19.21
N ARG A 771 -4.11 -24.68 -17.92
CA ARG A 771 -5.06 -23.91 -17.09
C ARG A 771 -4.54 -22.52 -16.76
N LEU A 772 -3.22 -22.39 -16.57
CA LEU A 772 -2.56 -21.10 -16.40
C LEU A 772 -2.70 -20.27 -17.70
N ILE A 773 -2.38 -20.85 -18.85
CA ILE A 773 -2.51 -20.20 -20.16
C ILE A 773 -3.96 -19.73 -20.40
N GLN A 774 -4.95 -20.57 -20.11
CA GLN A 774 -6.37 -20.18 -20.17
C GLN A 774 -6.69 -18.99 -19.24
N SER A 775 -6.10 -18.97 -18.04
CA SER A 775 -6.28 -17.86 -17.09
C SER A 775 -5.67 -16.56 -17.61
N LEU A 776 -4.51 -16.63 -18.27
CA LEU A 776 -3.87 -15.47 -18.93
C LEU A 776 -4.72 -14.95 -20.09
N HIS A 777 -5.29 -15.84 -20.91
CA HIS A 777 -6.25 -15.45 -21.94
C HIS A 777 -7.52 -14.84 -21.36
N ASN A 778 -8.03 -15.34 -20.23
CA ASN A 778 -9.19 -14.74 -19.58
C ASN A 778 -8.89 -13.32 -19.08
N LEU A 779 -7.69 -13.06 -18.53
CA LEU A 779 -7.26 -11.71 -18.18
C LEU A 779 -7.19 -10.79 -19.42
N LYS A 780 -6.61 -11.28 -20.52
CA LYS A 780 -6.56 -10.57 -21.81
C LYS A 780 -7.96 -10.23 -22.32
N ASN A 781 -8.85 -11.22 -22.38
CA ASN A 781 -10.20 -11.10 -22.95
C ASN A 781 -11.10 -10.13 -22.18
N ARG A 782 -10.75 -9.78 -20.94
CA ARG A 782 -11.41 -8.70 -20.17
C ARG A 782 -10.99 -7.29 -20.57
N GLY A 783 -10.16 -7.15 -21.61
CA GLY A 783 -9.65 -5.87 -22.09
C GLY A 783 -8.37 -5.42 -21.40
N ASN A 784 -7.60 -6.34 -20.84
CA ASN A 784 -6.28 -6.04 -20.27
C ASN A 784 -5.17 -6.42 -21.25
N THR A 785 -4.00 -5.79 -21.09
CA THR A 785 -2.77 -6.19 -21.78
C THR A 785 -1.96 -7.06 -20.82
N VAL A 786 -1.45 -8.20 -21.28
CA VAL A 786 -0.75 -9.16 -20.43
C VAL A 786 0.66 -9.35 -20.96
N LEU A 787 1.66 -8.90 -20.21
CA LEU A 787 3.08 -9.09 -20.46
C LEU A 787 3.63 -10.15 -19.52
N VAL A 788 4.16 -11.25 -20.06
CA VAL A 788 4.68 -12.37 -19.27
C VAL A 788 6.16 -12.56 -19.57
N VAL A 789 7.02 -12.53 -18.56
CA VAL A 789 8.40 -12.98 -18.67
C VAL A 789 8.40 -14.50 -18.55
N GLU A 790 8.77 -15.23 -19.61
CA GLU A 790 8.70 -16.70 -19.61
C GLU A 790 9.76 -17.37 -20.48
N HIS A 791 10.00 -18.64 -20.13
CA HIS A 791 10.87 -19.58 -20.83
C HIS A 791 10.13 -20.88 -21.22
N ASP A 792 8.89 -21.06 -20.75
CA ASP A 792 8.04 -22.19 -21.08
C ASP A 792 7.56 -22.18 -22.55
N GLU A 793 7.69 -23.34 -23.22
CA GLU A 793 7.37 -23.49 -24.64
C GLU A 793 5.87 -23.32 -24.92
N ASP A 794 5.01 -23.95 -24.13
CA ASP A 794 3.56 -23.92 -24.35
C ASP A 794 3.03 -22.47 -24.21
N THR A 795 3.53 -21.74 -23.21
CA THR A 795 3.19 -20.33 -22.99
C THR A 795 3.66 -19.45 -24.14
N MET A 796 4.89 -19.67 -24.65
CA MET A 796 5.39 -18.96 -25.83
C MET A 796 4.53 -19.25 -27.07
N ARG A 797 4.15 -20.52 -27.29
CA ARG A 797 3.31 -20.90 -28.45
C ARG A 797 1.88 -20.36 -28.36
N ALA A 798 1.36 -20.15 -27.15
CA ALA A 798 0.05 -19.55 -26.92
C ALA A 798 0.03 -18.00 -26.98
N ALA A 799 1.20 -17.36 -26.98
CA ALA A 799 1.31 -15.90 -27.00
C ALA A 799 0.87 -15.30 -28.35
N ASP A 800 0.23 -14.14 -28.29
CA ASP A 800 -0.10 -13.36 -29.50
C ASP A 800 1.17 -12.70 -30.08
N GLN A 801 2.16 -12.43 -29.23
CA GLN A 801 3.43 -11.80 -29.58
C GLN A 801 4.54 -12.32 -28.65
N ILE A 802 5.72 -12.58 -29.20
CA ILE A 802 6.94 -12.91 -28.47
C ILE A 802 7.97 -11.80 -28.74
N ILE A 803 8.69 -11.40 -27.69
CA ILE A 803 9.83 -10.48 -27.74
C ILE A 803 11.03 -11.21 -27.16
N ASP A 804 12.05 -11.47 -27.97
CA ASP A 804 13.28 -12.15 -27.54
C ASP A 804 14.39 -11.13 -27.27
N VAL A 805 14.87 -11.12 -26.02
CA VAL A 805 15.94 -10.24 -25.55
C VAL A 805 17.24 -11.02 -25.45
N GLY A 806 18.29 -10.53 -26.09
CA GLY A 806 19.58 -11.21 -26.14
C GLY A 806 20.63 -10.38 -26.88
N PRO A 807 21.55 -11.02 -27.65
CA PRO A 807 21.71 -12.46 -27.86
C PRO A 807 22.36 -13.21 -26.68
N GLY A 808 23.09 -12.51 -25.80
CA GLY A 808 23.75 -13.08 -24.63
C GLY A 808 23.24 -12.53 -23.30
N ALA A 809 23.94 -12.86 -22.21
CA ALA A 809 23.69 -12.32 -20.88
C ALA A 809 24.55 -11.07 -20.60
N GLY A 810 24.13 -10.21 -19.68
CA GLY A 810 24.91 -9.07 -19.23
C GLY A 810 25.27 -8.10 -20.34
N ILE A 811 26.56 -7.78 -20.44
CA ILE A 811 27.12 -6.90 -21.47
C ILE A 811 26.90 -7.41 -22.90
N HIS A 812 26.69 -8.72 -23.08
CA HIS A 812 26.42 -9.34 -24.39
C HIS A 812 24.92 -9.34 -24.74
N GLY A 813 24.07 -9.00 -23.78
CA GLY A 813 22.62 -8.88 -23.95
C GLY A 813 22.17 -7.46 -24.30
N GLY A 814 20.94 -7.17 -23.88
CA GLY A 814 20.37 -5.82 -23.93
C GLY A 814 19.88 -5.37 -25.30
N LYS A 815 19.73 -6.29 -26.26
CA LYS A 815 19.15 -6.00 -27.59
C LYS A 815 17.88 -6.83 -27.80
N ILE A 816 16.95 -6.31 -28.60
CA ILE A 816 15.85 -7.10 -29.13
C ILE A 816 16.39 -7.88 -30.32
N VAL A 817 16.38 -9.21 -30.21
CA VAL A 817 16.93 -10.12 -31.23
C VAL A 817 15.86 -10.45 -32.26
N ALA A 818 14.63 -10.68 -31.81
CA ALA A 818 13.49 -10.98 -32.64
C ALA A 818 12.18 -10.57 -31.94
N GLN A 819 11.17 -10.24 -32.74
CA GLN A 819 9.83 -9.89 -32.27
C GLN A 819 8.83 -10.41 -33.30
N GLY A 820 7.85 -11.22 -32.87
CA GLY A 820 6.89 -11.86 -33.77
C GLY A 820 6.06 -12.95 -33.09
N THR A 821 5.35 -13.75 -33.87
CA THR A 821 4.63 -14.94 -33.38
C THR A 821 5.59 -16.13 -33.18
N ALA A 822 5.20 -17.16 -32.43
CA ALA A 822 6.04 -18.36 -32.22
C ALA A 822 6.54 -18.99 -33.53
N LYS A 823 5.72 -19.02 -34.58
CA LYS A 823 6.12 -19.53 -35.91
C LYS A 823 7.14 -18.63 -36.59
N GLU A 824 6.99 -17.31 -36.46
CA GLU A 824 7.96 -16.35 -36.99
C GLU A 824 9.29 -16.46 -36.24
N MET A 825 9.27 -16.69 -34.91
CA MET A 825 10.48 -16.87 -34.09
C MET A 825 11.39 -17.99 -34.60
N GLU A 826 10.83 -19.12 -35.06
CA GLU A 826 11.58 -20.26 -35.61
C GLU A 826 12.39 -19.93 -36.87
N SER A 827 12.05 -18.83 -37.55
CA SER A 827 12.77 -18.36 -38.75
C SER A 827 13.97 -17.47 -38.46
N PHE A 828 14.11 -16.93 -37.24
CA PHE A 828 15.20 -16.01 -36.88
C PHE A 828 16.45 -16.78 -36.42
N PRO A 829 17.54 -16.82 -37.22
CA PRO A 829 18.72 -17.62 -36.89
C PRO A 829 19.52 -17.05 -35.72
N GLN A 830 19.39 -15.76 -35.40
CA GLN A 830 20.11 -15.13 -34.27
C GLN A 830 19.41 -15.36 -32.92
N SER A 831 18.15 -15.80 -32.92
CA SER A 831 17.39 -16.08 -31.70
C SER A 831 17.69 -17.47 -31.17
N ILE A 832 18.36 -17.57 -30.03
CA ILE A 832 18.57 -18.84 -29.32
C ILE A 832 17.22 -19.48 -28.96
N THR A 833 16.25 -18.64 -28.60
CA THR A 833 14.88 -19.05 -28.31
C THR A 833 14.20 -19.62 -29.55
N GLY A 834 14.30 -18.95 -30.70
CA GLY A 834 13.78 -19.44 -31.99
C GLY A 834 14.40 -20.78 -32.41
N GLN A 835 15.70 -20.97 -32.22
CA GLN A 835 16.37 -22.24 -32.46
C GLN A 835 15.86 -23.36 -31.54
N SER A 836 15.62 -23.04 -30.27
CA SER A 836 15.12 -23.99 -29.27
C SER A 836 13.66 -24.40 -29.54
N LEU A 837 12.82 -23.46 -30.02
CA LEU A 837 11.45 -23.74 -30.47
C LEU A 837 11.42 -24.63 -31.74
N LYS A 838 12.40 -24.48 -32.62
CA LYS A 838 12.52 -25.26 -33.86
C LYS A 838 13.01 -26.69 -33.61
N SER A 839 13.91 -26.88 -32.65
CA SER A 839 14.51 -28.19 -32.37
C SER A 839 14.70 -28.42 -30.87
N SER A 840 14.10 -29.51 -30.37
CA SER A 840 14.28 -29.93 -28.98
C SER A 840 15.70 -30.43 -28.71
N ILE A 841 16.14 -30.30 -27.45
CA ILE A 841 17.44 -30.80 -27.01
C ILE A 841 17.49 -32.33 -27.19
N PRO A 842 18.51 -32.86 -27.89
CA PRO A 842 18.63 -34.31 -28.06
C PRO A 842 18.97 -34.97 -26.71
N HIS A 843 18.15 -35.95 -26.32
CA HIS A 843 18.36 -36.71 -25.09
C HIS A 843 18.68 -38.18 -25.40
N PRO A 844 19.66 -38.80 -24.71
CA PRO A 844 20.50 -38.23 -23.66
C PRO A 844 21.68 -37.40 -24.21
N LEU A 845 21.93 -36.22 -23.63
CA LEU A 845 23.06 -35.34 -23.99
C LEU A 845 24.44 -36.04 -23.90
N ARG A 846 24.58 -37.03 -23.00
CA ARG A 846 25.82 -37.83 -22.82
C ARG A 846 25.94 -39.00 -23.83
N GLY A 847 25.02 -39.11 -24.78
CA GLY A 847 24.89 -40.27 -25.69
C GLY A 847 24.32 -41.54 -25.02
N HIS A 848 24.58 -41.78 -23.72
CA HIS A 848 24.00 -42.89 -22.95
C HIS A 848 23.57 -42.46 -21.54
N ARG A 849 22.55 -43.13 -20.99
CA ARG A 849 22.16 -42.98 -19.58
C ARG A 849 23.15 -43.73 -18.67
N ARG A 850 23.37 -43.22 -17.45
CA ARG A 850 24.19 -43.93 -16.45
C ARG A 850 23.48 -45.22 -16.03
N THR A 851 24.11 -46.37 -16.26
CA THR A 851 23.51 -47.69 -15.94
C THR A 851 23.34 -47.87 -14.43
N ILE A 852 22.28 -48.54 -14.01
CA ILE A 852 22.09 -49.00 -12.63
C ILE A 852 22.56 -50.46 -12.63
N LYS A 853 23.73 -50.76 -12.05
CA LYS A 853 24.26 -52.14 -12.05
C LYS A 853 23.47 -53.01 -11.08
N GLY A 854 23.00 -54.16 -11.55
CA GLY A 854 22.60 -55.29 -10.69
C GLY A 854 23.83 -56.09 -10.21
N SER A 855 23.72 -56.65 -9.01
CA SER A 855 24.51 -57.74 -8.38
C SER A 855 26.05 -57.75 -8.39
N GLY A 856 26.76 -56.71 -8.87
CA GLY A 856 28.25 -56.74 -8.92
C GLY A 856 28.99 -55.42 -8.65
N ALA A 857 28.33 -54.36 -8.18
CA ALA A 857 28.98 -53.13 -7.74
C ALA A 857 28.29 -52.61 -6.47
N PRO A 858 29.00 -51.92 -5.55
CA PRO A 858 28.39 -51.37 -4.33
C PRO A 858 27.53 -50.16 -4.66
N ALA A 859 26.39 -50.36 -5.34
CA ALA A 859 25.34 -49.36 -5.42
C ALA A 859 24.64 -49.33 -4.05
N VAL A 860 25.15 -48.51 -3.15
CA VAL A 860 24.42 -48.15 -1.92
C VAL A 860 23.16 -47.42 -2.38
N TRP A 861 22.01 -47.76 -1.81
CA TRP A 861 20.75 -47.05 -2.05
C TRP A 861 20.43 -46.25 -0.80
N ILE A 862 20.04 -45.00 -0.95
CA ILE A 862 19.41 -44.26 0.15
C ILE A 862 17.98 -44.79 0.23
N LYS A 863 17.62 -45.46 1.32
CA LYS A 863 16.27 -46.04 1.49
C LYS A 863 15.54 -45.31 2.60
N ILE A 864 14.36 -44.77 2.28
CA ILE A 864 13.40 -44.20 3.21
C ILE A 864 12.30 -45.22 3.40
N LYS A 865 12.04 -45.61 4.65
CA LYS A 865 10.91 -46.46 5.01
C LYS A 865 9.78 -45.64 5.63
N ASN A 866 8.57 -45.84 5.11
CA ASN A 866 7.32 -45.35 5.65
C ASN A 866 7.27 -43.82 5.84
N ALA A 867 7.49 -43.05 4.77
CA ALA A 867 7.49 -41.59 4.79
C ALA A 867 6.06 -41.02 5.01
N ARG A 868 5.83 -40.33 6.13
CA ARG A 868 4.53 -39.86 6.66
C ARG A 868 4.47 -38.38 7.04
N LEU A 869 5.43 -37.57 6.60
CA LEU A 869 5.43 -36.14 6.91
C LEU A 869 4.30 -35.40 6.15
N ARG A 870 3.45 -34.65 6.87
CA ARG A 870 2.34 -33.84 6.33
C ARG A 870 1.40 -34.64 5.42
N ASN A 871 1.41 -34.38 4.11
CA ASN A 871 0.51 -34.99 3.14
C ASN A 871 0.99 -36.35 2.60
N LEU A 872 2.19 -36.81 2.99
CA LEU A 872 2.75 -38.09 2.57
C LEU A 872 1.99 -39.27 3.21
N LYS A 873 1.74 -40.34 2.43
CA LYS A 873 0.83 -41.44 2.81
C LYS A 873 1.52 -42.71 3.33
N GLY A 874 2.75 -42.61 3.84
CA GLY A 874 3.45 -43.76 4.45
C GLY A 874 4.00 -44.75 3.43
N PHE A 875 4.76 -44.27 2.44
CA PHE A 875 5.37 -45.12 1.41
C PHE A 875 6.88 -45.28 1.60
N ASP A 876 7.43 -46.35 1.02
CA ASP A 876 8.86 -46.62 0.93
C ASP A 876 9.42 -46.06 -0.37
N VAL A 877 10.59 -45.40 -0.33
CA VAL A 877 11.27 -44.89 -1.52
C VAL A 877 12.77 -45.11 -1.43
N SER A 878 13.41 -45.42 -2.56
CA SER A 878 14.85 -45.65 -2.63
C SER A 878 15.50 -44.81 -3.73
N PHE A 879 16.62 -44.16 -3.42
CA PHE A 879 17.40 -43.35 -4.36
C PHE A 879 18.75 -44.02 -4.65
N PRO A 880 19.12 -44.24 -5.92
CA PRO A 880 20.41 -44.80 -6.28
C PRO A 880 21.53 -43.75 -6.08
N THR A 881 22.60 -44.14 -5.41
CA THR A 881 23.77 -43.25 -5.20
C THR A 881 24.60 -43.07 -6.48
N GLY A 882 25.28 -41.92 -6.61
CA GLY A 882 26.11 -41.60 -7.78
C GLY A 882 25.32 -41.45 -9.09
N ARG A 883 24.03 -41.11 -9.02
CA ARG A 883 23.13 -40.94 -10.16
C ARG A 883 22.34 -39.64 -10.04
N LEU A 884 21.92 -39.09 -11.18
CA LEU A 884 20.98 -37.98 -11.22
C LEU A 884 19.57 -38.54 -11.00
N SER A 885 19.01 -38.31 -9.82
CA SER A 885 17.65 -38.69 -9.47
C SER A 885 16.76 -37.45 -9.51
N VAL A 886 15.62 -37.54 -10.18
CA VAL A 886 14.65 -36.44 -10.30
C VAL A 886 13.35 -36.86 -9.64
N VAL A 887 12.81 -36.03 -8.75
CA VAL A 887 11.51 -36.25 -8.11
C VAL A 887 10.45 -35.44 -8.85
N CYS A 888 9.58 -36.12 -9.59
CA CYS A 888 8.52 -35.50 -10.39
C CYS A 888 7.15 -35.63 -9.70
N GLY A 889 6.19 -34.79 -10.13
CA GLY A 889 4.80 -34.84 -9.65
C GLY A 889 4.15 -33.46 -9.62
N VAL A 890 2.83 -33.42 -9.46
CA VAL A 890 2.02 -32.20 -9.45
C VAL A 890 2.34 -31.28 -8.25
N SER A 891 1.98 -30.01 -8.33
CA SER A 891 2.07 -29.08 -7.20
C SER A 891 1.22 -29.62 -6.03
N GLY A 892 1.73 -29.54 -4.80
CA GLY A 892 1.08 -30.15 -3.64
C GLY A 892 1.28 -31.67 -3.47
N ALA A 893 1.96 -32.38 -4.38
CA ALA A 893 2.20 -33.82 -4.24
C ALA A 893 3.12 -34.22 -3.06
N GLY A 894 3.77 -33.26 -2.39
CA GLY A 894 4.70 -33.51 -1.28
C GLY A 894 6.17 -33.65 -1.69
N LYS A 895 6.58 -33.14 -2.86
CA LYS A 895 7.97 -33.21 -3.35
C LYS A 895 8.96 -32.53 -2.39
N SER A 896 8.69 -31.27 -2.03
CA SER A 896 9.51 -30.50 -1.09
C SER A 896 9.46 -31.10 0.31
N THR A 897 8.28 -31.56 0.75
CA THR A 897 8.12 -32.29 2.02
C THR A 897 9.03 -33.52 2.09
N LEU A 898 9.14 -34.28 1.00
CA LEU A 898 9.96 -35.49 0.95
C LEU A 898 11.46 -35.17 0.95
N ILE A 899 11.91 -34.18 0.16
CA ILE A 899 13.34 -33.93 -0.06
C ILE A 899 13.90 -32.92 0.95
N THR A 900 13.27 -31.75 1.07
CA THR A 900 13.76 -30.64 1.89
C THR A 900 13.42 -30.84 3.37
N ASP A 901 12.17 -31.19 3.68
CA ASP A 901 11.70 -31.21 5.07
C ASP A 901 11.92 -32.56 5.76
N LEU A 902 12.02 -33.65 4.99
CA LEU A 902 12.19 -35.00 5.52
C LEU A 902 13.59 -35.56 5.28
N LEU A 903 14.00 -35.72 4.02
CA LEU A 903 15.28 -36.38 3.70
C LEU A 903 16.48 -35.54 4.15
N ALA A 904 16.51 -34.24 3.86
CA ALA A 904 17.66 -33.39 4.15
C ALA A 904 18.04 -33.31 5.64
N PRO A 905 17.12 -32.97 6.58
CA PRO A 905 17.48 -32.87 8.00
C PRO A 905 17.87 -34.22 8.60
N VAL A 906 17.15 -35.30 8.27
CA VAL A 906 17.43 -36.65 8.79
C VAL A 906 18.75 -37.19 8.24
N ALA A 907 19.04 -36.95 6.95
CA ALA A 907 20.32 -37.32 6.35
C ALA A 907 21.48 -36.53 6.96
N ASN A 908 21.30 -35.22 7.19
CA ASN A 908 22.32 -34.37 7.82
C ASN A 908 22.68 -34.87 9.22
N TYR A 909 21.68 -35.22 10.03
CA TYR A 909 21.90 -35.81 11.35
C TYR A 909 22.65 -37.15 11.27
N GLY A 910 22.24 -38.05 10.36
CA GLY A 910 22.91 -39.34 10.18
C GLY A 910 24.37 -39.20 9.76
N ILE A 911 24.66 -38.30 8.82
CA ILE A 911 26.03 -38.05 8.31
C ILE A 911 26.92 -37.41 9.37
N THR A 912 26.44 -36.38 10.06
CA THR A 912 27.19 -35.68 11.13
C THR A 912 27.55 -36.62 12.30
N HIS A 913 26.67 -37.56 12.63
CA HIS A 913 26.90 -38.56 13.67
C HIS A 913 27.54 -39.87 13.15
N LYS A 914 27.95 -39.91 11.88
CA LYS A 914 28.58 -41.06 11.22
C LYS A 914 27.76 -42.36 11.30
N LYS A 915 26.43 -42.26 11.29
CA LYS A 915 25.49 -43.38 11.31
C LYS A 915 25.07 -43.75 9.89
N ASP A 916 25.02 -45.04 9.58
CA ASP A 916 24.52 -45.52 8.28
C ASP A 916 22.99 -45.49 8.19
N SER A 917 22.32 -45.68 9.34
CA SER A 917 20.87 -45.68 9.46
C SER A 917 20.39 -44.84 10.63
N VAL A 918 19.36 -44.04 10.42
CA VAL A 918 18.64 -43.26 11.44
C VAL A 918 17.24 -43.85 11.61
N THR A 919 16.80 -44.01 12.86
CA THR A 919 15.49 -44.63 13.21
C THR A 919 14.55 -43.64 13.89
N SER A 920 13.26 -43.99 14.03
CA SER A 920 12.21 -43.15 14.65
C SER A 920 12.54 -42.60 16.04
N LYS A 921 13.40 -43.29 16.82
CA LYS A 921 13.83 -42.79 18.15
C LYS A 921 14.70 -41.53 18.03
N GLU A 922 15.52 -41.47 17.00
CA GLU A 922 16.53 -40.43 16.80
C GLU A 922 15.98 -39.24 16.01
N ILE A 923 14.90 -39.46 15.27
CA ILE A 923 14.19 -38.43 14.49
C ILE A 923 13.65 -37.30 15.39
N LYS A 924 13.36 -37.58 16.66
CA LYS A 924 13.01 -36.58 17.67
C LYS A 924 14.06 -35.49 17.87
N HIS A 925 15.32 -35.75 17.53
CA HIS A 925 16.41 -34.77 17.59
C HIS A 925 16.58 -33.98 16.29
N CYS A 926 15.87 -34.36 15.22
CA CYS A 926 16.04 -33.82 13.87
C CYS A 926 14.81 -33.04 13.39
N LEU A 927 13.63 -33.41 13.90
CA LEU A 927 12.33 -32.85 13.55
C LEU A 927 11.56 -32.48 14.83
N PRO A 928 10.59 -31.54 14.74
CA PRO A 928 9.71 -31.20 15.86
C PRO A 928 9.05 -32.43 16.49
N ALA A 929 8.75 -32.36 17.79
CA ALA A 929 8.21 -33.51 18.54
C ALA A 929 6.90 -34.07 17.94
N SER A 930 6.05 -33.19 17.40
CA SER A 930 4.82 -33.51 16.67
C SER A 930 5.03 -34.35 15.41
N GLU A 931 6.23 -34.29 14.82
CA GLU A 931 6.60 -34.94 13.57
C GLU A 931 7.56 -36.13 13.78
N SER A 932 7.74 -36.58 15.01
CA SER A 932 8.65 -37.68 15.35
C SER A 932 8.33 -39.03 14.68
N ASN A 933 7.10 -39.22 14.21
CA ASN A 933 6.66 -40.38 13.44
C ASN A 933 6.74 -40.18 11.91
N ALA A 934 7.48 -39.17 11.44
CA ALA A 934 7.56 -38.81 10.03
C ALA A 934 8.18 -39.89 9.13
N LEU A 935 9.03 -40.78 9.65
CA LEU A 935 9.52 -41.97 8.95
C LEU A 935 9.95 -43.09 9.91
N THR A 936 10.01 -44.33 9.42
CA THR A 936 10.45 -45.49 10.22
C THR A 936 11.97 -45.61 10.26
N SER A 937 12.62 -45.56 9.10
CA SER A 937 14.08 -45.50 9.03
C SER A 937 14.59 -44.88 7.73
N LEU A 938 15.74 -44.22 7.83
CA LEU A 938 16.54 -43.75 6.69
C LEU A 938 17.87 -44.51 6.72
N SER A 939 18.27 -45.14 5.62
CA SER A 939 19.52 -45.93 5.54
C SER A 939 20.32 -45.66 4.27
N GLY A 940 21.61 -46.01 4.27
CA GLY A 940 22.52 -45.82 3.13
C GLY A 940 23.31 -44.50 3.17
N LEU A 941 23.53 -43.95 4.38
CA LEU A 941 24.15 -42.64 4.58
C LEU A 941 25.68 -42.71 4.75
N LYS A 942 26.25 -43.86 5.09
CA LYS A 942 27.67 -44.01 5.44
C LYS A 942 28.65 -43.60 4.34
N SER A 943 28.22 -43.67 3.07
CA SER A 943 29.05 -43.31 1.91
C SER A 943 29.17 -41.80 1.67
N PHE A 944 28.41 -40.97 2.39
CA PHE A 944 28.35 -39.53 2.19
C PHE A 944 29.14 -38.77 3.25
N ARG A 945 29.94 -37.79 2.80
CA ARG A 945 30.69 -36.87 3.68
C ARG A 945 29.79 -35.76 4.24
N GLN A 946 28.87 -35.26 3.42
CA GLN A 946 27.98 -34.16 3.73
C GLN A 946 26.75 -34.23 2.81
N ILE A 947 25.68 -33.56 3.22
CA ILE A 947 24.52 -33.27 2.37
C ILE A 947 24.49 -31.77 2.10
N ILE A 948 24.27 -31.41 0.84
CA ILE A 948 24.24 -30.01 0.41
C ILE A 948 22.83 -29.73 -0.12
N LEU A 949 22.12 -28.81 0.51
CA LEU A 949 20.84 -28.32 0.06
C LEU A 949 21.04 -26.97 -0.64
N VAL A 950 20.75 -26.92 -1.94
CA VAL A 950 20.87 -25.68 -2.75
C VAL A 950 19.47 -25.19 -3.12
N ASP A 951 18.92 -24.32 -2.28
CA ASP A 951 17.60 -23.71 -2.48
C ASP A 951 17.68 -22.36 -3.24
N GLN A 952 16.52 -21.73 -3.46
CA GLN A 952 16.36 -20.43 -4.11
C GLN A 952 16.22 -19.27 -3.11
N GLU A 953 16.46 -19.49 -1.82
CA GLU A 953 16.31 -18.42 -0.84
C GLU A 953 17.36 -17.32 -1.08
N PRO A 954 17.01 -16.04 -0.84
CA PRO A 954 17.95 -14.94 -1.01
C PRO A 954 19.19 -15.13 -0.13
N ILE A 955 20.36 -14.82 -0.68
CA ILE A 955 21.65 -14.98 0.01
C ILE A 955 21.80 -13.99 1.18
N GLY A 956 21.30 -12.77 1.00
CA GLY A 956 21.38 -11.72 1.99
C GLY A 956 20.25 -10.71 1.81
N LYS A 957 19.63 -10.32 2.92
CA LYS A 957 18.55 -9.32 2.94
C LYS A 957 19.06 -7.88 2.84
N THR A 958 20.37 -7.66 3.00
CA THR A 958 20.96 -6.32 3.01
C THR A 958 21.81 -6.06 1.77
N PRO A 959 21.93 -4.80 1.31
CA PRO A 959 22.78 -4.42 0.17
C PRO A 959 24.29 -4.65 0.38
N ARG A 960 24.70 -4.98 1.61
CA ARG A 960 26.09 -5.28 1.98
C ARG A 960 26.52 -6.67 1.53
N SER A 961 25.58 -7.61 1.40
CA SER A 961 25.89 -8.90 0.80
C SER A 961 26.09 -8.71 -0.71
N THR A 962 27.17 -9.29 -1.24
CA THR A 962 27.52 -9.27 -2.68
C THR A 962 27.98 -10.66 -3.14
N PRO A 963 27.90 -10.99 -4.43
CA PRO A 963 28.47 -12.23 -4.98
C PRO A 963 29.92 -12.45 -4.57
N ALA A 964 30.79 -11.43 -4.67
CA ALA A 964 32.20 -11.56 -4.35
C ALA A 964 32.45 -11.84 -2.86
N THR A 965 31.67 -11.23 -1.96
CA THR A 965 31.75 -11.55 -0.52
C THR A 965 31.26 -12.95 -0.20
N TYR A 966 30.24 -13.44 -0.92
CA TYR A 966 29.63 -14.73 -0.62
C TYR A 966 30.53 -15.92 -1.01
N ILE A 967 31.20 -15.84 -2.17
CA ILE A 967 32.14 -16.88 -2.63
C ILE A 967 33.55 -16.72 -2.03
N GLY A 968 33.76 -15.73 -1.15
CA GLY A 968 35.06 -15.43 -0.55
C GLY A 968 36.09 -14.80 -1.49
N ALA A 969 35.71 -14.41 -2.71
CA ALA A 969 36.61 -13.72 -3.64
C ALA A 969 37.01 -12.33 -3.13
N TRP A 970 36.11 -11.62 -2.45
CA TRP A 970 36.38 -10.28 -1.94
C TRP A 970 37.46 -10.26 -0.86
N ASP A 971 37.53 -11.28 0.00
CA ASP A 971 38.54 -11.37 1.05
C ASP A 971 39.94 -11.46 0.45
N LEU A 972 40.10 -12.29 -0.58
CA LEU A 972 41.35 -12.40 -1.34
C LEU A 972 41.73 -11.08 -2.01
N ILE A 973 40.77 -10.40 -2.63
CA ILE A 973 41.01 -9.09 -3.28
C ILE A 973 41.46 -8.05 -2.23
N ARG A 974 40.83 -8.02 -1.06
CA ARG A 974 41.21 -7.09 0.03
C ARG A 974 42.61 -7.35 0.56
N GLU A 975 42.99 -8.62 0.74
CA GLU A 975 44.35 -9.01 1.14
C GLU A 975 45.39 -8.55 0.10
N ARG A 976 45.08 -8.71 -1.19
CA ARG A 976 45.97 -8.27 -2.29
C ARG A 976 46.09 -6.75 -2.35
N LEU A 977 44.98 -6.01 -2.22
CA LEU A 977 45.00 -4.54 -2.16
C LEU A 977 45.82 -4.03 -0.97
N ALA A 978 45.71 -4.67 0.19
CA ALA A 978 46.49 -4.33 1.37
C ALA A 978 47.99 -4.63 1.23
N SER A 979 48.38 -5.56 0.34
CA SER A 979 49.78 -5.87 0.05
C SER A 979 50.45 -4.91 -0.95
N LEU A 980 49.70 -3.95 -1.50
CA LEU A 980 50.27 -2.96 -2.43
C LEU A 980 51.18 -1.96 -1.71
N PRO A 981 52.28 -1.51 -2.33
CA PRO A 981 53.20 -0.53 -1.73
C PRO A 981 52.48 0.73 -1.23
N ASP A 982 51.54 1.26 -2.01
CA ASP A 982 50.75 2.46 -1.66
C ASP A 982 49.87 2.25 -0.42
N ALA A 983 49.32 1.04 -0.24
CA ALA A 983 48.51 0.70 0.92
C ALA A 983 49.38 0.53 2.17
N ILE A 984 50.53 -0.13 2.02
CA ILE A 984 51.51 -0.36 3.11
C ILE A 984 52.08 0.97 3.61
N MET A 985 52.51 1.87 2.71
CA MET A 985 53.06 3.18 3.10
C MET A 985 52.06 4.03 3.89
N ARG A 986 50.77 3.86 3.65
CA ARG A 986 49.69 4.58 4.33
C ARG A 986 49.14 3.83 5.56
N GLY A 987 49.70 2.68 5.91
CA GLY A 987 49.28 1.88 7.06
C GLY A 987 47.89 1.24 6.91
N HIS A 988 47.43 1.01 5.68
CA HIS A 988 46.10 0.45 5.42
C HIS A 988 46.14 -1.08 5.27
N GLY A 989 45.53 -1.78 6.24
CA GLY A 989 45.34 -3.24 6.17
C GLY A 989 44.08 -3.68 5.39
N ALA A 990 43.84 -4.98 5.28
CA ALA A 990 42.70 -5.55 4.54
C ALA A 990 41.32 -5.08 5.05
N GLY A 991 41.22 -4.68 6.33
CA GLY A 991 40.01 -4.09 6.92
C GLY A 991 39.65 -2.73 6.31
N PHE A 992 40.63 -1.94 5.86
CA PHE A 992 40.39 -0.65 5.21
C PHE A 992 39.62 -0.81 3.89
N PHE A 993 39.91 -1.87 3.14
CA PHE A 993 39.22 -2.20 1.89
C PHE A 993 37.92 -2.98 2.10
N SER A 994 37.48 -3.21 3.32
CA SER A 994 36.16 -3.81 3.57
C SER A 994 35.11 -2.72 3.67
N PHE A 995 34.08 -2.78 2.82
CA PHE A 995 32.95 -1.85 2.89
C PHE A 995 32.04 -2.10 4.11
N ASN A 996 32.25 -3.19 4.86
CA ASN A 996 31.50 -3.49 6.09
C ASN A 996 32.10 -2.83 7.34
N THR A 997 33.35 -2.40 7.28
CA THR A 997 34.13 -1.84 8.39
C THR A 997 34.36 -0.35 8.17
N SER A 998 34.36 0.42 9.26
CA SER A 998 34.70 1.85 9.21
C SER A 998 36.15 2.06 8.80
N GLY A 999 36.45 3.22 8.19
CA GLY A 999 37.80 3.59 7.76
C GLY A 999 37.88 3.93 6.27
N GLY A 1000 37.74 2.94 5.38
CA GLY A 1000 37.82 3.15 3.93
C GLY A 1000 36.48 3.25 3.20
N ARG A 1001 35.39 2.81 3.83
CA ARG A 1001 34.03 2.87 3.26
C ARG A 1001 33.50 4.31 3.18
N CYS A 1002 32.46 4.52 2.38
CA CYS A 1002 31.67 5.76 2.46
C CYS A 1002 30.78 5.74 3.70
N GLU A 1003 30.88 6.76 4.55
CA GLU A 1003 30.12 6.82 5.81
C GLU A 1003 28.65 7.17 5.62
N ALA A 1004 28.27 8.02 4.66
CA ALA A 1004 26.85 8.35 4.41
C ALA A 1004 25.99 7.13 4.09
N CYS A 1005 26.50 6.19 3.30
CA CYS A 1005 25.81 4.92 3.02
C CYS A 1005 26.28 3.76 3.91
N SER A 1006 27.22 4.02 4.83
CA SER A 1006 27.90 3.00 5.63
C SER A 1006 28.33 1.78 4.80
N GLY A 1007 28.93 2.06 3.63
CA GLY A 1007 29.44 1.06 2.67
C GLY A 1007 28.40 0.27 1.86
N ALA A 1008 27.11 0.56 1.98
CA ALA A 1008 26.06 -0.10 1.20
C ALA A 1008 26.03 0.37 -0.28
N GLY A 1009 26.53 1.58 -0.57
CA GLY A 1009 26.48 2.21 -1.88
C GLY A 1009 25.09 2.75 -2.26
N ARG A 1010 24.06 2.41 -1.48
CA ARG A 1010 22.68 2.83 -1.63
C ARG A 1010 22.09 3.18 -0.27
N ILE A 1011 21.08 4.02 -0.25
CA ILE A 1011 20.35 4.44 0.95
C ILE A 1011 18.94 3.87 0.84
N LYS A 1012 18.45 3.28 1.94
CA LYS A 1012 17.08 2.76 2.01
C LYS A 1012 16.13 3.95 2.24
N LEU A 1013 15.14 4.10 1.36
CA LEU A 1013 14.02 5.01 1.56
C LEU A 1013 12.83 4.21 2.06
N GLU A 1014 12.34 4.55 3.24
CA GLU A 1014 11.13 3.96 3.80
C GLU A 1014 9.90 4.65 3.23
N MET A 1015 8.98 3.85 2.70
CA MET A 1015 7.80 4.33 1.98
C MET A 1015 6.54 3.80 2.66
N ASN A 1016 5.54 4.66 2.89
CA ASN A 1016 4.32 4.25 3.60
C ASN A 1016 3.37 3.40 2.74
N PHE A 1017 3.33 3.64 1.43
CA PHE A 1017 2.37 3.02 0.50
C PHE A 1017 3.01 2.15 -0.58
N LEU A 1018 4.34 2.26 -0.72
CA LEU A 1018 5.13 1.50 -1.68
C LEU A 1018 6.08 0.57 -0.92
N PRO A 1019 6.57 -0.50 -1.54
CA PRO A 1019 7.70 -1.24 -1.00
C PRO A 1019 8.90 -0.31 -0.77
N ASP A 1020 9.59 -0.49 0.34
CA ASP A 1020 10.85 0.21 0.61
C ASP A 1020 11.80 0.05 -0.58
N THR A 1021 12.38 1.16 -1.02
CA THR A 1021 13.27 1.19 -2.18
C THR A 1021 14.67 1.66 -1.81
N TYR A 1022 15.63 1.43 -2.69
CA TYR A 1022 17.02 1.82 -2.49
C TYR A 1022 17.44 2.85 -3.51
N VAL A 1023 17.75 4.05 -3.05
CA VAL A 1023 18.31 5.10 -3.91
C VAL A 1023 19.84 5.05 -3.94
N PRO A 1024 20.46 5.40 -5.07
CA PRO A 1024 21.91 5.58 -5.16
C PRO A 1024 22.43 6.52 -4.07
N CYS A 1025 23.53 6.18 -3.40
CA CYS A 1025 24.20 7.14 -2.53
C CYS A 1025 24.87 8.22 -3.38
N GLU A 1026 24.47 9.48 -3.19
CA GLU A 1026 24.98 10.63 -3.94
C GLU A 1026 26.45 10.92 -3.62
N GLU A 1027 26.84 10.82 -2.35
CA GLU A 1027 28.21 11.14 -1.91
C GLU A 1027 29.25 10.20 -2.53
N CYS A 1028 28.96 8.90 -2.59
CA CYS A 1028 29.89 7.92 -3.15
C CYS A 1028 29.59 7.52 -4.59
N GLN A 1029 28.48 7.98 -5.17
CA GLN A 1029 27.99 7.57 -6.49
C GLN A 1029 27.99 6.04 -6.65
N GLN A 1030 27.42 5.35 -5.65
CA GLN A 1030 27.37 3.88 -5.53
C GLN A 1030 28.71 3.14 -5.44
N SER A 1031 29.84 3.84 -5.33
CA SER A 1031 31.16 3.18 -5.24
C SER A 1031 31.40 2.41 -3.94
N ARG A 1032 30.58 2.64 -2.90
CA ARG A 1032 30.72 2.10 -1.52
C ARG A 1032 31.94 2.60 -0.73
N TYR A 1033 32.89 3.27 -1.39
CA TYR A 1033 34.17 3.71 -0.81
C TYR A 1033 34.31 5.23 -0.78
N GLY A 1034 34.97 5.73 0.27
CA GLY A 1034 35.40 7.12 0.37
C GLY A 1034 36.57 7.43 -0.56
N ALA A 1035 36.93 8.71 -0.67
CA ALA A 1035 37.97 9.17 -1.60
C ALA A 1035 39.34 8.47 -1.37
N ALA A 1036 39.74 8.31 -0.11
CA ALA A 1036 41.03 7.71 0.26
C ALA A 1036 41.20 6.29 -0.31
N ALA A 1037 40.21 5.42 -0.16
CA ALA A 1037 40.26 4.05 -0.67
C ALA A 1037 40.27 3.97 -2.21
N ARG A 1038 39.72 4.97 -2.91
CA ARG A 1038 39.73 5.00 -4.39
C ARG A 1038 41.09 5.38 -4.99
N THR A 1039 41.96 6.02 -4.21
CA THR A 1039 43.29 6.41 -4.70
C THR A 1039 44.26 5.23 -4.81
N ILE A 1040 44.01 4.13 -4.10
CA ILE A 1040 44.85 2.94 -4.13
C ILE A 1040 44.36 2.04 -5.26
N GLN A 1041 45.27 1.71 -6.19
CA GLN A 1041 44.92 1.01 -7.42
C GLN A 1041 45.77 -0.24 -7.62
N TRP A 1042 45.10 -1.35 -8.00
CA TRP A 1042 45.75 -2.57 -8.44
C TRP A 1042 45.63 -2.67 -9.97
N HIS A 1043 46.75 -2.63 -10.68
CA HIS A 1043 46.78 -2.59 -12.15
C HIS A 1043 45.82 -1.51 -12.75
N GLY A 1044 45.83 -0.30 -12.16
CA GLY A 1044 45.01 0.83 -12.61
C GLY A 1044 43.52 0.76 -12.22
N LYS A 1045 43.13 -0.17 -11.34
CA LYS A 1045 41.74 -0.32 -10.85
C LYS A 1045 41.68 -0.16 -9.33
N SER A 1046 40.82 0.72 -8.84
CA SER A 1046 40.57 0.86 -7.40
C SER A 1046 39.63 -0.24 -6.87
N ALA A 1047 39.50 -0.35 -5.55
CA ALA A 1047 38.51 -1.26 -4.93
C ALA A 1047 37.08 -1.04 -5.47
N ALA A 1048 36.70 0.22 -5.74
CA ALA A 1048 35.41 0.55 -6.33
C ALA A 1048 35.27 0.05 -7.78
N ASP A 1049 36.34 0.13 -8.57
CA ASP A 1049 36.33 -0.34 -9.96
C ASP A 1049 36.31 -1.87 -10.04
N LEU A 1050 37.03 -2.54 -9.12
CA LEU A 1050 37.01 -3.99 -8.97
C LEU A 1050 35.62 -4.53 -8.57
N LEU A 1051 34.80 -3.75 -7.86
CA LEU A 1051 33.43 -4.16 -7.56
C LEU A 1051 32.47 -3.97 -8.75
N LYS A 1052 32.80 -3.08 -9.70
CA LYS A 1052 31.96 -2.80 -10.88
C LYS A 1052 32.17 -3.79 -12.02
N MET A 1053 33.32 -4.46 -12.09
CA MET A 1053 33.58 -5.48 -13.11
C MET A 1053 32.63 -6.68 -12.96
N SER A 1054 32.28 -7.27 -14.10
CA SER A 1054 31.63 -8.57 -14.18
C SER A 1054 32.58 -9.71 -13.80
N PHE A 1055 32.06 -10.88 -13.44
CA PHE A 1055 32.90 -12.07 -13.23
C PHE A 1055 33.60 -12.55 -14.51
N GLU A 1056 33.02 -12.31 -15.68
CA GLU A 1056 33.65 -12.59 -16.97
C GLU A 1056 34.89 -11.70 -17.19
N GLU A 1057 34.75 -10.39 -16.95
CA GLU A 1057 35.88 -9.45 -16.97
C GLU A 1057 36.90 -9.79 -15.87
N GLY A 1058 36.43 -10.15 -14.67
CA GLY A 1058 37.24 -10.56 -13.54
C GLY A 1058 38.09 -11.80 -13.85
N ALA A 1059 37.54 -12.79 -14.56
CA ALA A 1059 38.29 -13.97 -14.98
C ALA A 1059 39.47 -13.61 -15.88
N SER A 1060 39.29 -12.64 -16.77
CA SER A 1060 40.36 -12.13 -17.64
C SER A 1060 41.38 -11.28 -16.87
N PHE A 1061 40.88 -10.38 -16.01
CA PHE A 1061 41.70 -9.46 -15.22
C PHE A 1061 42.58 -10.19 -14.20
N PHE A 1062 42.04 -11.15 -13.46
CA PHE A 1062 42.78 -11.91 -12.44
C PHE A 1062 43.56 -13.10 -13.01
N SER A 1063 43.85 -13.13 -14.31
CA SER A 1063 44.60 -14.24 -14.94
C SER A 1063 45.97 -14.51 -14.32
N PHE A 1064 46.56 -13.52 -13.66
CA PHE A 1064 47.82 -13.64 -12.91
C PHE A 1064 47.68 -14.27 -11.50
N ASP A 1065 46.47 -14.31 -10.92
CA ASP A 1065 46.19 -14.97 -9.63
C ASP A 1065 45.29 -16.18 -9.87
N ALA A 1066 45.89 -17.38 -9.84
CA ALA A 1066 45.20 -18.63 -10.17
C ALA A 1066 43.92 -18.86 -9.33
N LYS A 1067 43.91 -18.45 -8.06
CA LYS A 1067 42.75 -18.70 -7.18
C LYS A 1067 41.59 -17.78 -7.54
N LEU A 1068 41.86 -16.49 -7.78
CA LEU A 1068 40.84 -15.53 -8.21
C LEU A 1068 40.34 -15.81 -9.62
N HIS A 1069 41.24 -16.17 -10.54
CA HIS A 1069 40.88 -16.60 -11.90
C HIS A 1069 39.91 -17.77 -11.87
N ASP A 1070 40.21 -18.83 -11.11
CA ASP A 1070 39.38 -20.03 -11.07
C ASP A 1070 38.00 -19.78 -10.44
N LEU A 1071 37.92 -18.92 -9.41
CA LEU A 1071 36.63 -18.50 -8.83
C LEU A 1071 35.76 -17.74 -9.85
N CYS A 1072 36.35 -16.77 -10.57
CA CYS A 1072 35.64 -16.00 -11.58
C CYS A 1072 35.26 -16.87 -12.80
N ARG A 1073 36.12 -17.82 -13.17
CA ARG A 1073 35.84 -18.81 -14.22
C ARG A 1073 34.69 -19.73 -13.84
N LEU A 1074 34.61 -20.17 -12.58
CA LEU A 1074 33.53 -21.01 -12.09
C LEU A 1074 32.18 -20.28 -12.12
N MET A 1075 32.16 -18.99 -11.75
CA MET A 1075 30.99 -18.12 -11.94
C MET A 1075 30.57 -18.05 -13.41
N THR A 1076 31.53 -17.95 -14.33
CA THR A 1076 31.26 -17.91 -15.77
C THR A 1076 30.69 -19.26 -16.28
N GLN A 1077 31.27 -20.38 -15.88
CA GLN A 1077 30.83 -21.73 -16.28
C GLN A 1077 29.43 -22.10 -15.77
N THR A 1078 29.01 -21.55 -14.63
CA THR A 1078 27.66 -21.73 -14.09
C THR A 1078 26.64 -20.74 -14.65
N GLY A 1079 27.05 -19.89 -15.60
CA GLY A 1079 26.19 -18.93 -16.27
C GLY A 1079 25.90 -17.66 -15.46
N LEU A 1080 26.77 -17.32 -14.49
CA LEU A 1080 26.71 -16.11 -13.67
C LEU A 1080 27.83 -15.10 -14.01
N GLY A 1081 28.53 -15.30 -15.13
CA GLY A 1081 29.65 -14.44 -15.55
C GLY A 1081 29.27 -12.97 -15.71
N TYR A 1082 28.01 -12.67 -16.03
CA TYR A 1082 27.50 -11.31 -16.21
C TYR A 1082 27.29 -10.53 -14.92
N LEU A 1083 27.20 -11.20 -13.76
CA LEU A 1083 27.01 -10.50 -12.50
C LEU A 1083 28.25 -9.69 -12.17
N THR A 1084 28.06 -8.50 -11.58
CA THR A 1084 29.20 -7.72 -11.08
C THR A 1084 29.65 -8.23 -9.73
N LEU A 1085 30.94 -8.10 -9.43
CA LEU A 1085 31.52 -8.56 -8.17
C LEU A 1085 30.80 -7.94 -6.95
N GLY A 1086 30.46 -6.65 -7.06
CA GLY A 1086 29.79 -5.86 -6.03
C GLY A 1086 28.28 -5.70 -6.20
N GLN A 1087 27.62 -6.51 -7.04
CA GLN A 1087 26.16 -6.46 -7.18
C GLN A 1087 25.49 -6.73 -5.82
N SER A 1088 24.50 -5.92 -5.44
CA SER A 1088 23.81 -6.11 -4.16
C SER A 1088 22.97 -7.40 -4.18
N SER A 1089 23.14 -8.28 -3.19
CA SER A 1089 22.41 -9.56 -3.11
C SER A 1089 20.88 -9.46 -3.20
N PRO A 1090 20.20 -8.44 -2.66
CA PRO A 1090 18.74 -8.28 -2.83
C PRO A 1090 18.30 -8.16 -4.30
N THR A 1091 19.19 -7.74 -5.20
CA THR A 1091 18.89 -7.59 -6.63
C THR A 1091 19.04 -8.91 -7.41
N LEU A 1092 19.66 -9.94 -6.83
CA LEU A 1092 19.93 -11.21 -7.52
C LEU A 1092 18.67 -12.04 -7.59
N SER A 1093 18.32 -12.61 -8.74
CA SER A 1093 17.17 -13.51 -8.97
C SER A 1093 17.23 -14.80 -8.12
N GLY A 1094 16.11 -15.54 -8.01
CA GLY A 1094 16.06 -16.77 -7.19
C GLY A 1094 16.98 -17.83 -7.78
N GLY A 1095 16.96 -17.98 -9.11
CA GLY A 1095 17.87 -18.85 -9.85
C GLY A 1095 19.33 -18.36 -9.85
N GLU A 1096 19.59 -17.05 -9.79
CA GLU A 1096 20.94 -16.50 -9.58
C GLU A 1096 21.47 -16.84 -8.19
N SER A 1097 20.64 -16.66 -7.16
CA SER A 1097 20.98 -17.00 -5.77
C SER A 1097 21.27 -18.49 -5.61
N GLN A 1098 20.45 -19.35 -6.23
CA GLN A 1098 20.65 -20.80 -6.24
C GLN A 1098 21.97 -21.20 -6.93
N ARG A 1099 22.25 -20.66 -8.13
CA ARG A 1099 23.49 -20.94 -8.85
C ARG A 1099 24.72 -20.42 -8.08
N LEU A 1100 24.61 -19.29 -7.40
CA LEU A 1100 25.70 -18.73 -6.60
C LEU A 1100 25.99 -19.59 -5.35
N LYS A 1101 24.94 -20.13 -4.70
CA LYS A 1101 25.08 -21.17 -3.65
C LYS A 1101 25.80 -22.41 -4.19
N LEU A 1102 25.42 -22.89 -5.38
CA LEU A 1102 26.10 -24.00 -6.04
C LEU A 1102 27.58 -23.69 -6.34
N VAL A 1103 27.89 -22.48 -6.80
CA VAL A 1103 29.27 -22.04 -7.04
C VAL A 1103 30.08 -22.04 -5.75
N SER A 1104 29.52 -21.58 -4.63
CA SER A 1104 30.21 -21.59 -3.33
C SER A 1104 30.66 -23.00 -2.93
N GLU A 1105 29.80 -24.00 -3.15
CA GLU A 1105 30.11 -25.41 -2.85
C GLU A 1105 31.14 -26.00 -3.83
N LEU A 1106 31.01 -25.69 -5.13
CA LEU A 1106 31.99 -26.07 -6.15
C LEU A 1106 33.37 -25.42 -5.88
N ALA A 1107 33.38 -24.17 -5.38
CA ALA A 1107 34.59 -23.43 -5.06
C ALA A 1107 35.39 -24.06 -3.91
N GLN A 1108 34.71 -24.63 -2.90
CA GLN A 1108 35.37 -25.39 -1.82
C GLN A 1108 36.10 -26.63 -2.35
N GLY A 1109 35.69 -27.17 -3.50
CA GLY A 1109 36.31 -28.31 -4.16
C GLY A 1109 37.47 -27.97 -5.11
N LEU A 1110 37.84 -26.70 -5.26
CA LEU A 1110 38.94 -26.28 -6.14
C LEU A 1110 40.29 -26.77 -5.59
N PRO A 1111 41.15 -27.35 -6.46
CA PRO A 1111 42.42 -27.91 -6.03
C PRO A 1111 43.35 -26.81 -5.51
N THR A 1112 43.86 -26.99 -4.30
CA THR A 1112 44.87 -26.12 -3.71
C THR A 1112 46.19 -26.19 -4.50
N PHE A 1113 47.04 -25.17 -4.38
CA PHE A 1113 48.36 -25.14 -5.03
C PHE A 1113 49.19 -26.41 -4.76
N ARG A 1114 49.12 -26.94 -3.53
CA ARG A 1114 49.78 -28.19 -3.13
C ARG A 1114 49.18 -29.44 -3.78
N GLU A 1115 47.87 -29.47 -4.04
CA GLU A 1115 47.19 -30.59 -4.70
C GLU A 1115 47.44 -30.60 -6.21
N ARG A 1116 47.50 -29.42 -6.84
CA ARG A 1116 47.91 -29.28 -8.26
C ARG A 1116 49.33 -29.80 -8.47
N HIS A 1117 50.24 -29.47 -7.56
CA HIS A 1117 51.63 -29.92 -7.61
C HIS A 1117 51.79 -31.43 -7.34
N LYS A 1118 50.83 -32.06 -6.65
CA LYS A 1118 50.85 -33.49 -6.30
C LYS A 1118 49.98 -34.38 -7.19
N GLY A 1119 49.24 -33.81 -8.15
CA GLY A 1119 48.35 -34.54 -9.08
C GLY A 1119 47.19 -35.29 -8.42
N LYS A 1120 46.91 -35.07 -7.13
CA LYS A 1120 45.84 -35.73 -6.37
C LYS A 1120 44.77 -34.71 -6.02
N VAL A 1121 43.81 -34.52 -6.92
CA VAL A 1121 42.62 -33.70 -6.67
C VAL A 1121 41.52 -34.61 -6.13
N LYS A 1122 41.00 -34.32 -4.93
CA LYS A 1122 39.74 -34.90 -4.44
C LYS A 1122 38.65 -33.84 -4.59
N PRO A 1123 37.88 -33.84 -5.69
CA PRO A 1123 36.82 -32.85 -5.86
C PRO A 1123 35.73 -33.04 -4.78
N ASN A 1124 35.16 -31.93 -4.29
CA ASN A 1124 34.02 -31.95 -3.35
C ASN A 1124 32.68 -32.27 -4.05
N LEU A 1125 32.64 -32.35 -5.39
CA LEU A 1125 31.49 -32.68 -6.24
C LEU A 1125 31.89 -33.51 -7.45
#